data_AF-A0A1D6NMC9-F1
#
_entry.id   AF-A0A1D6NMC9-F1
#
_cell.length_a   1.000
_cell.length_b   1.000
_cell.length_c   1.000
_cell.angle_alpha   90.00
_cell.angle_beta   90.00
_cell.angle_gamma   90.00
#
_symmetry.space_group_name_H-M   'P 1'
#
loop_
_entity.id
_entity.type
_entity.pdbx_description
1 polymer ?
#
loop_
_entity_poly.entity_id
_entity_poly.type
_entity_poly.pdbx_seq_one_letter_code
_entity_poly.pdbx_strand_id
1 'polypeptide(L)'
;MAFFFANPSSLSQSPPNRLASVALPTPLSPPKTPLALPCPRARARASTPSARVSVRAGGFLAKNCRAGRGIEEESVGGGGGDDDGFFWPEIPGQGNMKYVLVTGGVVSGLGKGVTASSIGVVLKACGFRITSIKIDPYLNTDAGTMSPFEHGEVFVLDDGGEVDLDLGNYERFLDIKLTRDNNITTGKIYQSVIDKERKGEYLGKTVQVVPHITNAIQEWIERVAMIPVDGMEGPADVCVIELGGTIGDIESMPFIEALGQFSYRVGPGNFCLVHVSLVPVLNVVGEQKTKPTQHSVRGLRGLGLTPNILACRSTKELEDSVKEKLSQFCHVPAANIITLYDVSNIWRIPLLLCDQKAHEAILKVLNLERVDSIAREPKLDEWVARAAIFDTLHDTVRIAMVGKYTGLSDSYLSVLKALLHASVDCRRKLVVDWVASTDLEDSTAIEAPDAYKTSWNLLKGADGILVPGGFGDRGVEGKILAAKYAREKNVPYLGICLGMQIAVVEYARHVMNFTDANSTEFDPNTKTPCVIFMPEGSKTHMGATMRLGSRRTFFKIADCKSSKLYGNVTYVDERHRHRYEVNPDMVPEFEKAGLQFVGKDDTGRRMEMIEIPNHRYFVGAQFHPEFKSRPSKPSPLFVGLIAAASGQLDRVLQDRCNGHVGSAKHVLSNGSYTSAVHQNGNPKKLTNGLSNGTYYANGNGVHA
;
A
#
# COMPACT_ATOMS: atom_id res chain seq x y z
N MET A 1 -24.39 8.71 45.36
CA MET A 1 -24.61 7.75 46.46
C MET A 1 -23.59 6.63 46.27
N ALA A 2 -22.78 6.38 47.29
CA ALA A 2 -21.56 5.57 47.27
C ALA A 2 -21.80 4.08 46.93
N PHE A 3 -20.79 3.39 46.39
CA PHE A 3 -19.96 2.45 47.16
C PHE A 3 -18.84 1.84 46.30
N PHE A 4 -17.61 2.05 46.76
CA PHE A 4 -16.41 1.26 46.47
C PHE A 4 -16.46 -0.05 47.27
N PHE A 5 -15.94 -1.16 46.71
CA PHE A 5 -15.30 -2.21 47.50
C PHE A 5 -14.14 -2.83 46.71
N ALA A 6 -13.09 -3.17 47.45
CA ALA A 6 -11.74 -3.46 47.01
C ALA A 6 -11.38 -4.96 47.07
N ASN A 7 -10.31 -5.31 46.33
CA ASN A 7 -9.25 -6.34 46.48
C ASN A 7 -9.29 -7.33 47.69
N PRO A 8 -8.73 -8.56 47.58
CA PRO A 8 -7.25 -8.78 47.63
C PRO A 8 -6.78 -9.99 46.75
N SER A 9 -5.52 -10.40 46.54
CA SER A 9 -4.27 -10.53 47.35
C SER A 9 -3.13 -11.06 46.42
N SER A 10 -1.93 -10.44 46.40
CA SER A 10 -0.61 -10.96 46.90
C SER A 10 0.06 -12.10 46.08
N LEU A 11 1.37 -12.24 45.83
CA LEU A 11 2.63 -11.73 46.40
C LEU A 11 3.84 -12.15 45.49
N SER A 12 4.88 -11.32 45.50
CA SER A 12 6.33 -11.44 45.22
C SER A 12 7.01 -12.73 44.68
N GLN A 13 8.03 -12.59 43.81
CA GLN A 13 9.48 -12.58 44.14
C GLN A 13 10.39 -12.70 42.88
N SER A 14 11.39 -11.83 42.73
CA SER A 14 12.66 -12.13 42.03
C SER A 14 13.79 -11.18 42.50
N PRO A 15 15.08 -11.60 42.43
CA PRO A 15 16.10 -11.35 43.47
C PRO A 15 17.16 -10.27 43.12
N PRO A 16 18.14 -9.98 44.03
CA PRO A 16 19.00 -8.80 43.97
C PRO A 16 20.43 -9.09 43.47
N ASN A 17 21.15 -8.06 42.98
CA ASN A 17 22.53 -7.78 43.42
C ASN A 17 23.16 -6.49 42.85
N ARG A 18 23.71 -5.72 43.80
CA ARG A 18 24.99 -4.95 43.82
C ARG A 18 25.16 -3.75 42.85
N LEU A 19 24.88 -2.57 43.41
CA LEU A 19 25.46 -1.29 43.00
C LEU A 19 26.82 -1.07 43.69
N ALA A 20 27.85 -0.83 42.90
CA ALA A 20 29.10 -0.23 43.31
C ALA A 20 29.03 1.29 43.09
N SER A 21 29.57 2.01 44.06
CA SER A 21 29.76 3.46 44.14
C SER A 21 30.59 4.06 43.00
N VAL A 22 30.31 5.32 42.61
CA VAL A 22 31.23 6.47 42.73
C VAL A 22 30.60 7.77 42.15
N ALA A 23 30.69 8.82 42.98
CA ALA A 23 30.52 10.27 42.85
C ALA A 23 30.11 10.95 41.51
N LEU A 24 29.11 11.83 41.61
CA LEU A 24 28.78 12.93 40.69
C LEU A 24 29.29 14.28 41.30
N PRO A 25 29.85 15.22 40.51
CA PRO A 25 30.20 16.55 41.00
C PRO A 25 29.03 17.55 40.90
N THR A 26 29.09 18.53 41.81
CA THR A 26 28.15 19.60 42.14
C THR A 26 28.03 20.72 41.08
N PRO A 27 26.93 21.51 41.09
CA PRO A 27 26.72 22.63 40.17
C PRO A 27 27.32 23.95 40.70
N LEU A 28 27.92 24.75 39.82
CA LEU A 28 28.46 26.08 40.12
C LEU A 28 27.40 27.18 39.92
N SER A 29 27.32 28.08 40.91
CA SER A 29 26.52 29.31 40.95
C SER A 29 27.32 30.57 40.51
N PRO A 30 26.67 31.68 40.10
CA PRO A 30 27.28 32.79 39.35
C PRO A 30 27.75 33.98 40.23
N PRO A 31 28.54 34.93 39.71
CA PRO A 31 28.86 36.19 40.41
C PRO A 31 27.99 37.39 39.96
N LYS A 32 28.02 38.41 40.82
CA LYS A 32 27.09 39.56 40.99
C LYS A 32 27.39 40.80 40.11
N THR A 33 26.30 41.55 39.86
CA THR A 33 26.06 42.97 39.39
C THR A 33 26.84 44.08 40.14
N PRO A 34 26.85 45.42 39.78
CA PRO A 34 25.68 46.25 39.35
C PRO A 34 25.88 47.57 38.52
N LEU A 35 24.74 48.16 38.04
CA LEU A 35 24.31 49.59 38.02
C LEU A 35 23.21 49.80 36.93
N ALA A 36 21.91 49.90 37.26
CA ALA A 36 21.07 51.07 37.64
C ALA A 36 20.49 51.90 36.45
N LEU A 37 19.23 51.63 36.01
CA LEU A 37 17.97 52.40 36.22
C LEU A 37 17.60 53.35 35.03
N PRO A 38 16.32 53.78 34.83
CA PRO A 38 15.01 53.22 35.20
C PRO A 38 13.96 53.19 34.05
N CYS A 39 12.84 52.49 34.32
CA CYS A 39 11.59 52.49 33.56
C CYS A 39 10.61 53.56 34.12
N PRO A 40 9.53 53.92 33.40
CA PRO A 40 8.22 53.81 34.04
C PRO A 40 7.07 53.30 33.15
N ARG A 41 6.13 52.59 33.80
CA ARG A 41 4.76 52.28 33.33
C ARG A 41 3.78 53.38 33.77
N ALA A 42 2.76 53.67 32.95
CA ALA A 42 1.40 54.08 33.37
C ALA A 42 0.45 53.97 32.16
N ARG A 43 -0.54 53.07 32.17
CA ARG A 43 -1.97 53.22 32.55
C ARG A 43 -2.87 53.94 31.52
N ALA A 44 -3.98 53.27 31.20
CA ALA A 44 -5.06 53.65 30.29
C ALA A 44 -6.04 54.68 30.87
N ARG A 45 -6.69 55.49 30.01
CA ARG A 45 -8.16 55.60 29.83
C ARG A 45 -8.59 56.73 28.88
N ALA A 46 -9.58 56.39 28.04
CA ALA A 46 -10.73 57.18 27.56
C ALA A 46 -10.53 58.44 26.70
N SER A 47 -11.03 58.41 25.45
CA SER A 47 -12.27 59.10 25.00
C SER A 47 -12.33 59.23 23.46
N THR A 48 -13.40 58.71 22.87
CA THR A 48 -13.98 59.11 21.56
C THR A 48 -14.92 60.31 21.77
N PRO A 49 -15.57 60.97 20.77
CA PRO A 49 -15.66 60.71 19.31
C PRO A 49 -15.60 62.00 18.42
N SER A 50 -15.96 61.83 17.12
CA SER A 50 -16.60 62.82 16.20
C SER A 50 -15.66 63.73 15.39
N ALA A 51 -15.83 64.00 14.09
CA ALA A 51 -16.72 63.50 13.02
C ALA A 51 -16.32 64.15 11.67
N ARG A 52 -16.80 63.52 10.58
CA ARG A 52 -17.27 64.10 9.29
C ARG A 52 -16.30 64.75 8.29
N VAL A 53 -16.01 63.98 7.24
CA VAL A 53 -16.38 64.18 5.82
C VAL A 53 -16.93 65.56 5.41
N SER A 54 -16.33 66.17 4.37
CA SER A 54 -17.07 66.83 3.27
C SER A 54 -16.21 66.98 2.02
N VAL A 55 -16.86 66.71 0.88
CA VAL A 55 -16.44 66.80 -0.52
C VAL A 55 -16.63 68.23 -1.07
N ARG A 56 -15.81 68.64 -2.06
CA ARG A 56 -16.15 69.46 -3.27
C ARG A 56 -14.82 69.77 -4.00
N ALA A 57 -14.58 69.34 -5.25
CA ALA A 57 -15.20 69.65 -6.55
C ALA A 57 -14.82 71.02 -7.15
N GLY A 58 -14.33 70.98 -8.39
CA GLY A 58 -14.01 72.10 -9.29
C GLY A 58 -12.56 72.04 -9.77
N GLY A 59 -12.19 72.01 -11.04
CA GLY A 59 -12.92 72.24 -12.28
C GLY A 59 -11.97 72.97 -13.26
N PHE A 60 -11.84 72.43 -14.48
CA PHE A 60 -11.42 73.08 -15.74
C PHE A 60 -10.04 73.76 -15.86
N LEU A 61 -9.25 73.33 -16.86
CA LEU A 61 -8.94 74.16 -18.04
C LEU A 61 -8.19 73.38 -19.14
N ALA A 62 -8.76 73.44 -20.34
CA ALA A 62 -8.21 72.91 -21.59
C ALA A 62 -7.18 73.86 -22.22
N LYS A 63 -6.20 73.32 -22.95
CA LYS A 63 -5.52 74.01 -24.07
C LYS A 63 -5.12 73.01 -25.16
N ASN A 64 -5.57 73.34 -26.38
CA ASN A 64 -5.32 72.69 -27.66
C ASN A 64 -3.85 72.80 -28.13
N CYS A 65 -3.40 71.84 -28.94
CA CYS A 65 -2.65 72.11 -30.18
C CYS A 65 -2.75 70.91 -31.15
N ARG A 66 -3.17 71.20 -32.40
CA ARG A 66 -3.25 70.30 -33.57
C ARG A 66 -1.90 70.21 -34.28
N ALA A 67 -1.57 69.06 -34.89
CA ALA A 67 -1.43 68.88 -36.34
C ALA A 67 -0.72 67.56 -36.71
N GLY A 68 -1.28 66.81 -37.66
CA GLY A 68 -0.64 65.68 -38.36
C GLY A 68 -1.68 64.77 -39.02
N ARG A 69 -1.75 64.80 -40.35
CA ARG A 69 -2.82 64.19 -41.21
C ARG A 69 -2.49 62.74 -41.59
N GLY A 70 -3.54 61.96 -41.90
CA GLY A 70 -3.47 60.86 -42.88
C GLY A 70 -4.44 59.69 -42.66
N ILE A 71 -5.66 59.78 -43.24
CA ILE A 71 -6.37 58.79 -44.10
C ILE A 71 -6.38 57.33 -43.56
N GLU A 72 -7.51 56.69 -43.19
CA GLU A 72 -8.65 56.22 -44.01
C GLU A 72 -9.97 56.12 -43.20
N GLU A 73 -11.09 56.23 -43.93
CA GLU A 73 -12.49 56.11 -43.47
C GLU A 73 -13.05 54.68 -43.62
N GLU A 74 -14.27 54.51 -43.09
CA GLU A 74 -15.22 53.37 -43.12
C GLU A 74 -15.12 52.35 -41.97
N SER A 75 -16.15 52.02 -41.20
CA SER A 75 -17.52 52.54 -41.04
C SER A 75 -18.07 52.01 -39.70
N VAL A 76 -18.90 52.82 -39.03
CA VAL A 76 -19.51 52.52 -37.72
C VAL A 76 -20.97 52.10 -37.92
N GLY A 77 -21.36 51.04 -37.24
CA GLY A 77 -22.72 50.80 -36.71
C GLY A 77 -22.63 49.62 -35.74
N GLY A 78 -23.02 49.66 -34.47
CA GLY A 78 -23.80 50.63 -33.73
C GLY A 78 -24.72 49.86 -32.79
N GLY A 79 -24.30 49.69 -31.53
CA GLY A 79 -25.18 49.58 -30.35
C GLY A 79 -25.87 48.23 -30.04
N GLY A 80 -25.45 47.61 -28.93
CA GLY A 80 -26.20 46.60 -28.18
C GLY A 80 -25.35 46.08 -27.03
N GLY A 81 -25.56 46.61 -25.82
CA GLY A 81 -24.69 46.43 -24.66
C GLY A 81 -24.77 45.05 -23.98
N ASP A 82 -23.62 44.67 -23.46
CA ASP A 82 -23.32 44.13 -22.13
C ASP A 82 -24.27 43.07 -21.53
N ASP A 83 -23.84 41.81 -21.62
CA ASP A 83 -23.97 40.80 -20.55
C ASP A 83 -22.85 39.74 -20.72
N ASP A 84 -21.59 40.16 -20.55
CA ASP A 84 -20.41 39.29 -20.59
C ASP A 84 -20.26 38.52 -19.27
N GLY A 85 -21.10 37.50 -19.09
CA GLY A 85 -20.82 36.39 -18.19
C GLY A 85 -19.61 35.62 -18.72
N PHE A 86 -18.50 35.65 -18.00
CA PHE A 86 -17.23 34.99 -18.30
C PHE A 86 -17.43 33.48 -18.61
N PHE A 87 -17.63 33.16 -19.88
CA PHE A 87 -17.78 31.80 -20.39
C PHE A 87 -16.37 31.27 -20.70
N TRP A 88 -15.91 30.27 -19.96
CA TRP A 88 -14.68 29.56 -20.32
C TRP A 88 -14.91 28.84 -21.65
N PRO A 89 -14.04 29.00 -22.67
CA PRO A 89 -14.24 28.34 -23.94
C PRO A 89 -14.05 26.83 -23.77
N GLU A 90 -15.09 26.05 -24.03
CA GLU A 90 -14.97 24.61 -24.21
C GLU A 90 -14.09 24.33 -25.43
N ILE A 91 -12.93 23.73 -25.18
CA ILE A 91 -12.08 23.17 -26.24
C ILE A 91 -12.70 21.83 -26.64
N PRO A 92 -13.17 21.63 -27.89
CA PRO A 92 -13.77 20.37 -28.30
C PRO A 92 -12.68 19.33 -28.55
N GLY A 93 -12.71 18.19 -27.85
CA GLY A 93 -11.98 16.97 -28.25
C GLY A 93 -10.98 16.37 -27.25
N GLN A 94 -10.91 16.83 -26.00
CA GLN A 94 -10.12 16.20 -24.95
C GLN A 94 -11.04 15.87 -23.77
N GLY A 95 -11.26 14.59 -23.46
CA GLY A 95 -12.06 14.20 -22.31
C GLY A 95 -11.43 14.72 -21.02
N ASN A 96 -12.11 15.61 -20.29
CA ASN A 96 -11.63 16.10 -19.01
C ASN A 96 -11.47 14.93 -18.02
N MET A 97 -10.32 14.87 -17.34
CA MET A 97 -10.04 13.93 -16.27
C MET A 97 -11.17 13.93 -15.23
N LYS A 98 -11.67 12.73 -14.88
CA LYS A 98 -12.68 12.55 -13.84
C LYS A 98 -12.03 12.09 -12.54
N TYR A 99 -12.59 12.48 -11.41
CA TYR A 99 -12.04 12.17 -10.10
C TYR A 99 -13.06 11.42 -9.23
N VAL A 100 -12.64 10.28 -8.69
CA VAL A 100 -13.40 9.55 -7.66
C VAL A 100 -12.63 9.62 -6.36
N LEU A 101 -13.09 10.45 -5.42
CA LEU A 101 -12.51 10.54 -4.09
C LEU A 101 -13.13 9.49 -3.16
N VAL A 102 -12.29 8.69 -2.51
CA VAL A 102 -12.66 7.71 -1.48
C VAL A 102 -12.14 8.18 -0.13
N THR A 103 -13.03 8.33 0.85
CA THR A 103 -12.68 8.80 2.21
C THR A 103 -13.07 7.78 3.28
N GLY A 104 -12.40 7.81 4.43
CA GLY A 104 -12.68 6.93 5.58
C GLY A 104 -13.47 7.62 6.66
N GLY A 105 -14.48 6.94 7.19
CA GLY A 105 -15.34 7.49 8.22
C GLY A 105 -14.80 7.29 9.64
N VAL A 106 -15.27 6.22 10.28
CA VAL A 106 -15.29 6.11 11.76
C VAL A 106 -13.99 5.54 12.33
N VAL A 107 -13.35 4.60 11.65
CA VAL A 107 -12.14 3.92 12.12
C VAL A 107 -11.17 3.70 10.96
N SER A 108 -9.87 3.60 11.26
CA SER A 108 -8.86 3.11 10.33
C SER A 108 -9.04 1.61 10.05
N GLY A 109 -8.47 1.08 8.97
CA GLY A 109 -8.55 -0.35 8.65
C GLY A 109 -9.88 -0.85 8.05
N LEU A 110 -10.86 0.00 7.75
CA LEU A 110 -12.17 -0.42 7.19
C LEU A 110 -12.11 -1.06 5.79
N GLY A 111 -10.95 -1.08 5.13
CA GLY A 111 -10.79 -1.53 3.75
C GLY A 111 -11.01 -0.42 2.72
N LYS A 112 -10.54 0.80 3.01
CA LYS A 112 -10.54 1.91 2.05
C LYS A 112 -9.77 1.57 0.77
N GLY A 113 -8.51 1.13 0.89
CA GLY A 113 -7.69 0.72 -0.24
C GLY A 113 -8.33 -0.39 -1.07
N VAL A 114 -8.98 -1.38 -0.44
CA VAL A 114 -9.72 -2.44 -1.14
C VAL A 114 -10.94 -1.88 -1.87
N THR A 115 -11.69 -0.98 -1.24
CA THR A 115 -12.88 -0.34 -1.84
C THR A 115 -12.48 0.52 -3.04
N ALA A 116 -11.48 1.38 -2.89
CA ALA A 116 -10.95 2.24 -3.94
C ALA A 116 -10.39 1.43 -5.11
N SER A 117 -9.59 0.39 -4.83
CA SER A 117 -9.09 -0.54 -5.85
C SER A 117 -10.22 -1.24 -6.59
N SER A 118 -11.26 -1.68 -5.87
CA SER A 118 -12.40 -2.38 -6.46
C SER A 118 -13.27 -1.47 -7.32
N ILE A 119 -13.45 -0.20 -6.93
CA ILE A 119 -14.09 0.80 -7.80
C ILE A 119 -13.29 0.94 -9.10
N GLY A 120 -11.97 1.05 -9.02
CA GLY A 120 -11.12 1.10 -10.21
C GLY A 120 -11.26 -0.15 -11.08
N VAL A 121 -11.38 -1.35 -10.50
CA VAL A 121 -11.61 -2.59 -11.25
C VAL A 121 -12.93 -2.55 -12.02
N VAL A 122 -14.02 -2.13 -11.37
CA VAL A 122 -15.33 -2.10 -12.04
C VAL A 122 -15.36 -1.04 -13.13
N LEU A 123 -14.77 0.15 -12.90
CA LEU A 123 -14.67 1.18 -13.94
C LEU A 123 -13.76 0.75 -15.10
N LYS A 124 -12.65 0.06 -14.82
CA LYS A 124 -11.80 -0.56 -15.85
C LYS A 124 -12.58 -1.61 -16.66
N ALA A 125 -13.40 -2.42 -16.00
CA ALA A 125 -14.27 -3.40 -16.64
C ALA A 125 -15.36 -2.76 -17.51
N CYS A 126 -15.78 -1.53 -17.19
CA CYS A 126 -16.64 -0.71 -18.03
C CYS A 126 -15.92 -0.09 -19.25
N GLY A 127 -14.59 -0.23 -19.37
CA GLY A 127 -13.81 0.24 -20.52
C GLY A 127 -13.01 1.53 -20.30
N PHE A 128 -13.01 2.09 -19.08
CA PHE A 128 -12.26 3.31 -18.75
C PHE A 128 -10.80 3.00 -18.36
N ARG A 129 -9.88 3.89 -18.74
CA ARG A 129 -8.51 3.89 -18.25
C ARG A 129 -8.46 4.52 -16.87
N ILE A 130 -7.79 3.86 -15.93
CA ILE A 130 -7.79 4.24 -14.51
C ILE A 130 -6.37 4.55 -14.03
N THR A 131 -6.22 5.65 -13.29
CA THR A 131 -5.06 5.92 -12.46
C THR A 131 -5.46 6.04 -10.99
N SER A 132 -4.50 5.97 -10.07
CA SER A 132 -4.75 6.05 -8.64
C SER A 132 -3.79 7.03 -7.96
N ILE A 133 -4.30 7.78 -6.98
CA ILE A 133 -3.52 8.63 -6.09
C ILE A 133 -3.89 8.28 -4.65
N LYS A 134 -2.89 7.99 -3.83
CA LYS A 134 -3.04 7.79 -2.39
C LYS A 134 -2.54 9.02 -1.66
N ILE A 135 -3.39 9.58 -0.81
CA ILE A 135 -3.04 10.65 0.12
C ILE A 135 -2.83 10.04 1.51
N ASP A 136 -1.68 10.33 2.10
CA ASP A 136 -1.27 9.89 3.42
C ASP A 136 -1.05 11.09 4.33
N PRO A 137 -1.88 11.26 5.38
CA PRO A 137 -1.79 12.44 6.24
C PRO A 137 -0.58 12.42 7.19
N TYR A 138 0.23 11.34 7.23
CA TYR A 138 1.43 11.28 8.07
C TYR A 138 2.53 12.26 7.59
N LEU A 139 3.43 12.62 8.52
CA LEU A 139 4.47 13.64 8.30
C LEU A 139 5.69 13.15 7.52
N ASN A 140 6.01 11.86 7.51
CA ASN A 140 7.14 11.34 6.74
C ASN A 140 6.99 11.67 5.25
N THR A 141 8.11 11.98 4.58
CA THR A 141 8.12 12.27 3.13
C THR A 141 7.80 11.03 2.28
N ASP A 142 8.18 9.86 2.79
CA ASP A 142 7.97 8.55 2.19
C ASP A 142 7.85 7.48 3.29
N ALA A 143 7.54 6.24 2.91
CA ALA A 143 7.43 5.11 3.85
C ALA A 143 8.78 4.44 4.14
N GLY A 144 9.86 4.78 3.43
CA GLY A 144 11.13 4.03 3.43
C GLY A 144 11.83 3.98 4.79
N THR A 145 11.62 5.00 5.62
CA THR A 145 12.20 5.12 6.96
C THR A 145 11.35 4.50 8.07
N MET A 146 10.13 4.08 7.76
CA MET A 146 9.21 3.54 8.76
C MET A 146 9.53 2.09 9.11
N SER A 147 9.27 1.74 10.38
CA SER A 147 9.37 0.36 10.83
C SER A 147 8.19 -0.46 10.29
N PRO A 148 8.41 -1.69 9.78
CA PRO A 148 7.33 -2.58 9.41
C PRO A 148 6.35 -2.94 10.54
N PHE A 149 6.72 -2.67 11.79
CA PHE A 149 5.84 -2.85 12.95
C PHE A 149 4.78 -1.74 13.09
N GLU A 150 5.08 -0.53 12.66
CA GLU A 150 4.21 0.63 12.90
C GLU A 150 3.25 0.86 11.75
N HIS A 151 3.76 0.72 10.53
CA HIS A 151 3.04 1.10 9.31
C HIS A 151 2.75 -0.10 8.38
N GLY A 152 3.28 -1.28 8.72
CA GLY A 152 3.30 -2.43 7.81
C GLY A 152 4.44 -2.35 6.80
N GLU A 153 4.41 -3.27 5.83
CA GLU A 153 5.46 -3.38 4.82
C GLU A 153 5.61 -2.11 3.96
N VAL A 154 6.85 -1.76 3.61
CA VAL A 154 7.16 -0.73 2.61
C VAL A 154 7.00 -1.31 1.21
N PHE A 155 6.12 -0.74 0.40
CA PHE A 155 5.96 -1.14 -1.00
C PHE A 155 6.92 -0.34 -1.89
N VAL A 156 7.55 -1.00 -2.86
CA VAL A 156 8.49 -0.35 -3.79
C VAL A 156 7.90 -0.27 -5.19
N LEU A 157 8.07 0.87 -5.85
CA LEU A 157 7.60 1.15 -7.21
C LEU A 157 8.72 0.98 -8.26
N ASP A 158 8.36 0.98 -9.54
CA ASP A 158 9.32 0.79 -10.65
C ASP A 158 10.37 1.92 -10.69
N ASP A 159 9.99 3.15 -10.33
CA ASP A 159 10.86 4.33 -10.27
C ASP A 159 11.67 4.43 -8.96
N GLY A 160 11.58 3.42 -8.08
CA GLY A 160 12.22 3.40 -6.77
C GLY A 160 11.53 4.25 -5.71
N GLY A 161 10.27 4.65 -5.89
CA GLY A 161 9.48 5.19 -4.79
C GLY A 161 9.28 4.16 -3.69
N GLU A 162 9.55 4.53 -2.44
CA GLU A 162 9.19 3.78 -1.23
C GLU A 162 7.87 4.33 -0.70
N VAL A 163 6.80 3.56 -0.84
CA VAL A 163 5.43 4.05 -0.64
C VAL A 163 4.66 3.17 0.32
N ASP A 164 3.52 3.68 0.77
CA ASP A 164 2.55 2.95 1.56
C ASP A 164 2.08 1.64 0.88
N LEU A 165 1.71 0.67 1.71
CA LEU A 165 1.29 -0.66 1.30
C LEU A 165 0.00 -0.65 0.46
N ASP A 166 -0.89 0.33 0.64
CA ASP A 166 -2.12 0.43 -0.14
C ASP A 166 -1.85 0.67 -1.63
N LEU A 167 -0.70 1.26 -1.99
CA LEU A 167 -0.32 1.38 -3.40
C LEU A 167 -0.10 0.02 -4.07
N GLY A 168 0.33 -0.97 -3.30
CA GLY A 168 0.42 -2.34 -3.77
C GLY A 168 -0.95 -2.94 -4.08
N ASN A 169 -2.03 -2.52 -3.42
CA ASN A 169 -3.39 -2.97 -3.74
C ASN A 169 -3.84 -2.43 -5.10
N TYR A 170 -3.60 -1.14 -5.37
CA TYR A 170 -3.93 -0.52 -6.66
C TYR A 170 -3.21 -1.20 -7.81
N GLU A 171 -1.89 -1.37 -7.71
CA GLU A 171 -1.11 -2.04 -8.73
C GLU A 171 -1.58 -3.48 -8.97
N ARG A 172 -1.91 -4.23 -7.91
CA ARG A 172 -2.37 -5.63 -8.00
C ARG A 172 -3.73 -5.77 -8.66
N PHE A 173 -4.69 -4.92 -8.28
CA PHE A 173 -6.06 -5.02 -8.75
C PHE A 173 -6.23 -4.45 -10.15
N LEU A 174 -5.55 -3.33 -10.44
CA LEU A 174 -5.74 -2.60 -11.70
C LEU A 174 -4.74 -3.01 -12.78
N ASP A 175 -3.71 -3.78 -12.45
CA ASP A 175 -2.61 -4.12 -13.35
C ASP A 175 -1.99 -2.86 -14.00
N ILE A 176 -1.62 -1.91 -13.14
CA ILE A 176 -0.97 -0.65 -13.50
C ILE A 176 0.39 -0.55 -12.81
N LYS A 177 1.16 0.46 -13.20
CA LYS A 177 2.47 0.81 -12.64
C LYS A 177 2.44 2.25 -12.15
N LEU A 178 2.39 2.41 -10.83
CA LEU A 178 2.37 3.74 -10.21
C LEU A 178 3.79 4.29 -10.08
N THR A 179 3.88 5.60 -9.90
CA THR A 179 5.14 6.33 -9.64
C THR A 179 5.14 6.86 -8.20
N ARG A 180 6.30 7.28 -7.71
CA ARG A 180 6.45 7.90 -6.37
C ARG A 180 5.55 9.11 -6.14
N ASP A 181 5.12 9.76 -7.23
CA ASP A 181 4.27 10.95 -7.18
C ASP A 181 2.79 10.60 -6.98
N ASN A 182 2.38 9.35 -7.26
CA ASN A 182 1.04 8.84 -6.95
C ASN A 182 0.81 8.66 -5.44
N ASN A 183 1.87 8.75 -4.62
CA ASN A 183 1.78 8.82 -3.18
C ASN A 183 2.03 10.26 -2.70
N ILE A 184 1.01 10.89 -2.14
CA ILE A 184 1.09 12.23 -1.57
C ILE A 184 1.15 12.10 -0.05
N THR A 185 2.18 12.67 0.57
CA THR A 185 2.27 12.73 2.04
C THR A 185 2.30 14.16 2.53
N THR A 186 1.97 14.39 3.81
CA THR A 186 2.09 15.72 4.42
C THR A 186 3.53 16.23 4.31
N GLY A 187 4.52 15.39 4.63
CA GLY A 187 5.93 15.74 4.53
C GLY A 187 6.35 16.20 3.13
N LYS A 188 5.89 15.48 2.09
CA LYS A 188 6.22 15.78 0.69
C LYS A 188 5.67 17.14 0.25
N ILE A 189 4.42 17.44 0.60
CA ILE A 189 3.79 18.73 0.28
C ILE A 189 4.47 19.87 1.05
N TYR A 190 4.69 19.68 2.36
CA TYR A 190 5.29 20.72 3.19
C TYR A 190 6.72 21.02 2.76
N GLN A 191 7.52 19.99 2.47
CA GLN A 191 8.86 20.16 1.93
C GLN A 191 8.84 20.96 0.62
N SER A 192 7.96 20.61 -0.32
CA SER A 192 7.82 21.33 -1.59
C SER A 192 7.48 22.81 -1.39
N VAL A 193 6.53 23.12 -0.49
CA VAL A 193 6.12 24.50 -0.23
C VAL A 193 7.21 25.29 0.48
N ILE A 194 7.91 24.70 1.44
CA ILE A 194 9.05 25.32 2.14
C ILE A 194 10.19 25.60 1.14
N ASP A 195 10.49 24.66 0.24
CA ASP A 195 11.54 24.85 -0.77
C ASP A 195 11.20 25.99 -1.75
N LYS A 196 9.93 26.10 -2.18
CA LYS A 196 9.44 27.22 -3.00
C LYS A 196 9.52 28.56 -2.26
N GLU A 197 9.25 28.56 -0.96
CA GLU A 197 9.41 29.75 -0.11
C GLU A 197 10.86 30.21 -0.06
N ARG A 198 11.80 29.31 0.19
CA ARG A 198 13.25 29.62 0.21
C ARG A 198 13.80 30.09 -1.13
N LYS A 199 13.20 29.67 -2.24
CA LYS A 199 13.53 30.15 -3.59
C LYS A 199 12.93 31.52 -3.92
N GLY A 200 12.03 32.03 -3.09
CA GLY A 200 11.37 33.33 -3.31
C GLY A 200 10.19 33.28 -4.29
N GLU A 201 9.63 32.09 -4.59
CA GLU A 201 8.54 31.93 -5.57
C GLU A 201 7.23 32.62 -5.14
N TYR A 202 7.06 32.88 -3.83
CA TYR A 202 5.90 33.61 -3.30
C TYR A 202 6.10 35.13 -3.20
N LEU A 203 7.16 35.68 -3.84
CA LEU A 203 7.43 37.12 -3.94
C LEU A 203 7.48 37.84 -2.57
N GLY A 204 8.00 37.16 -1.54
CA GLY A 204 8.10 37.68 -0.18
C GLY A 204 6.77 37.76 0.59
N LYS A 205 5.67 37.25 0.04
CA LYS A 205 4.39 37.14 0.76
C LYS A 205 4.46 36.03 1.82
N THR A 206 3.69 36.18 2.89
CA THR A 206 3.57 35.16 3.94
C THR A 206 2.87 33.90 3.40
N VAL A 207 3.54 32.76 3.53
CA VAL A 207 3.01 31.44 3.19
C VAL A 207 2.16 30.91 4.35
N GLN A 208 1.02 30.30 4.03
CA GLN A 208 0.02 29.79 4.98
C GLN A 208 -0.57 28.47 4.47
N VAL A 209 -1.23 27.71 5.34
CA VAL A 209 -1.92 26.46 4.94
C VAL A 209 -2.94 26.73 3.84
N VAL A 210 -3.80 27.73 4.03
CA VAL A 210 -4.71 28.21 2.98
C VAL A 210 -4.20 29.55 2.47
N PRO A 211 -4.01 29.76 1.15
CA PRO A 211 -4.23 28.80 0.07
C PRO A 211 -2.98 28.00 -0.33
N HIS A 212 -1.80 28.24 0.26
CA HIS A 212 -0.54 27.77 -0.35
C HIS A 212 -0.36 26.24 -0.26
N ILE A 213 -0.70 25.62 0.88
CA ILE A 213 -0.66 24.15 1.00
C ILE A 213 -1.82 23.53 0.20
N THR A 214 -3.03 24.11 0.29
CA THR A 214 -4.20 23.58 -0.43
C THR A 214 -4.05 23.66 -1.94
N ASN A 215 -3.47 24.74 -2.48
CA ASN A 215 -3.15 24.88 -3.89
C ASN A 215 -2.06 23.89 -4.31
N ALA A 216 -1.00 23.71 -3.51
CA ALA A 216 0.04 22.74 -3.81
C ALA A 216 -0.50 21.30 -3.89
N ILE A 217 -1.46 20.93 -3.03
CA ILE A 217 -2.15 19.63 -3.09
C ILE A 217 -2.96 19.50 -4.39
N GLN A 218 -3.75 20.53 -4.74
CA GLN A 218 -4.57 20.52 -5.97
C GLN A 218 -3.71 20.42 -7.23
N GLU A 219 -2.68 21.24 -7.35
CA GLU A 219 -1.71 21.22 -8.46
C GLU A 219 -1.02 19.85 -8.57
N TRP A 220 -0.72 19.21 -7.44
CA TRP A 220 -0.16 17.86 -7.43
C TRP A 220 -1.13 16.83 -7.99
N ILE A 221 -2.38 16.85 -7.54
CA ILE A 221 -3.42 15.92 -8.00
C ILE A 221 -3.63 16.06 -9.52
N GLU A 222 -3.81 17.28 -10.02
CA GLU A 222 -4.01 17.53 -11.46
C GLU A 222 -2.83 17.04 -12.28
N ARG A 223 -1.60 17.37 -11.88
CA ARG A 223 -0.38 16.97 -12.58
C ARG A 223 -0.24 15.45 -12.63
N VAL A 224 -0.42 14.77 -11.50
CA VAL A 224 -0.17 13.33 -11.38
C VAL A 224 -1.27 12.50 -12.04
N ALA A 225 -2.52 12.96 -12.02
CA ALA A 225 -3.61 12.29 -12.72
C ALA A 225 -3.35 12.19 -14.23
N MET A 226 -2.59 13.13 -14.80
CA MET A 226 -2.25 13.14 -16.23
C MET A 226 -1.09 12.20 -16.61
N ILE A 227 -0.38 11.61 -15.64
CA ILE A 227 0.73 10.70 -15.89
C ILE A 227 0.17 9.32 -16.30
N PRO A 228 0.53 8.77 -17.48
CA PRO A 228 0.10 7.44 -17.88
C PRO A 228 0.73 6.36 -17.00
N VAL A 229 -0.10 5.43 -16.51
CA VAL A 229 0.30 4.35 -15.58
C VAL A 229 0.03 2.94 -16.11
N ASP A 230 -0.64 2.84 -17.26
CA ASP A 230 -1.05 1.59 -17.90
C ASP A 230 -0.18 1.20 -19.11
N GLY A 231 0.87 1.98 -19.39
CA GLY A 231 1.78 1.77 -20.53
C GLY A 231 1.23 2.27 -21.87
N MET A 232 0.04 2.89 -21.89
CA MET A 232 -0.56 3.48 -23.07
C MET A 232 -0.25 4.98 -23.15
N GLU A 233 -0.22 5.54 -24.36
CA GLU A 233 -0.03 6.98 -24.55
C GLU A 233 -1.27 7.78 -24.07
N GLY A 234 -1.03 9.00 -23.59
CA GLY A 234 -2.09 9.89 -23.09
C GLY A 234 -2.58 9.56 -21.66
N PRO A 235 -3.34 10.47 -21.04
CA PRO A 235 -3.79 10.34 -19.66
C PRO A 235 -4.88 9.26 -19.50
N ALA A 236 -5.12 8.86 -18.25
CA ALA A 236 -6.27 8.05 -17.88
C ALA A 236 -7.59 8.84 -18.02
N ASP A 237 -8.73 8.13 -18.04
CA ASP A 237 -10.05 8.75 -18.08
C ASP A 237 -10.54 9.13 -16.66
N VAL A 238 -10.20 8.28 -15.68
CA VAL A 238 -10.62 8.44 -14.28
C VAL A 238 -9.43 8.27 -13.33
N CYS A 239 -9.26 9.22 -12.42
CA CYS A 239 -8.34 9.15 -11.29
C CYS A 239 -9.11 8.80 -10.01
N VAL A 240 -8.82 7.62 -9.44
CA VAL A 240 -9.31 7.23 -8.12
C VAL A 240 -8.37 7.80 -7.06
N ILE A 241 -8.87 8.66 -6.17
CA ILE A 241 -8.11 9.27 -5.09
C ILE A 241 -8.54 8.62 -3.79
N GLU A 242 -7.62 8.04 -3.04
CA GLU A 242 -7.88 7.61 -1.66
C GLU A 242 -7.30 8.60 -0.67
N LEU A 243 -8.15 9.16 0.20
CA LEU A 243 -7.71 9.88 1.39
C LEU A 243 -7.53 8.91 2.56
N GLY A 244 -6.27 8.71 2.95
CA GLY A 244 -5.86 7.97 4.14
C GLY A 244 -6.37 8.59 5.44
N GLY A 245 -6.16 7.88 6.56
CA GLY A 245 -6.63 8.33 7.88
C GLY A 245 -8.16 8.25 8.04
N THR A 246 -8.68 9.02 9.00
CA THR A 246 -10.12 9.16 9.26
C THR A 246 -10.56 10.62 9.13
N ILE A 247 -11.88 10.85 9.05
CA ILE A 247 -12.44 12.20 9.10
C ILE A 247 -12.48 12.68 10.54
N GLY A 248 -11.92 13.86 10.78
CA GLY A 248 -11.86 14.51 12.10
C GLY A 248 -10.45 14.63 12.67
N ASP A 249 -9.49 13.92 12.08
CA ASP A 249 -8.08 14.02 12.46
C ASP A 249 -7.47 15.35 12.01
N ILE A 250 -6.62 15.93 12.86
CA ILE A 250 -5.92 17.20 12.58
C ILE A 250 -5.05 17.07 11.32
N GLU A 251 -4.43 15.90 11.15
CA GLU A 251 -3.51 15.60 10.05
C GLU A 251 -4.23 15.61 8.68
N SER A 252 -5.51 15.23 8.65
CA SER A 252 -6.33 15.20 7.43
C SER A 252 -6.93 16.56 7.06
N MET A 253 -6.95 17.54 7.96
CA MET A 253 -7.64 18.82 7.74
C MET A 253 -7.16 19.57 6.49
N PRO A 254 -5.84 19.73 6.22
CA PRO A 254 -5.39 20.42 5.02
C PRO A 254 -5.83 19.74 3.72
N PHE A 255 -5.87 18.40 3.71
CA PHE A 255 -6.28 17.63 2.53
C PHE A 255 -7.78 17.72 2.28
N ILE A 256 -8.60 17.65 3.34
CA ILE A 256 -10.06 17.77 3.20
C ILE A 256 -10.43 19.16 2.67
N GLU A 257 -9.81 20.22 3.19
CA GLU A 257 -9.99 21.58 2.68
C GLU A 257 -9.55 21.71 1.22
N ALA A 258 -8.38 21.16 0.87
CA ALA A 258 -7.89 21.15 -0.51
C ALA A 258 -8.83 20.41 -1.46
N LEU A 259 -9.33 19.23 -1.08
CA LEU A 259 -10.25 18.43 -1.87
C LEU A 259 -11.64 19.07 -1.97
N GLY A 260 -12.07 19.78 -0.92
CA GLY A 260 -13.26 20.62 -0.94
C GLY A 260 -13.17 21.70 -2.02
N GLN A 261 -12.13 22.53 -1.97
CA GLN A 261 -11.84 23.54 -2.99
C GLN A 261 -11.70 22.93 -4.39
N PHE A 262 -11.02 21.78 -4.49
CA PHE A 262 -10.80 21.05 -5.74
C PHE A 262 -12.11 20.65 -6.41
N SER A 263 -13.08 20.14 -5.63
CA SER A 263 -14.37 19.69 -6.15
C SER A 263 -15.15 20.81 -6.85
N TYR A 264 -15.04 22.05 -6.37
CA TYR A 264 -15.62 23.23 -7.03
C TYR A 264 -14.82 23.63 -8.26
N ARG A 265 -13.49 23.59 -8.17
CA ARG A 265 -12.58 23.99 -9.25
C ARG A 265 -12.72 23.12 -10.51
N VAL A 266 -12.81 21.81 -10.35
CA VAL A 266 -12.98 20.89 -11.51
C VAL A 266 -14.40 20.92 -12.08
N GLY A 267 -15.35 21.47 -11.34
CA GLY A 267 -16.73 21.65 -11.78
C GLY A 267 -17.63 20.42 -11.63
N PRO A 268 -18.96 20.62 -11.73
CA PRO A 268 -19.94 19.55 -11.58
C PRO A 268 -19.78 18.50 -12.68
N GLY A 269 -20.01 17.23 -12.33
CA GLY A 269 -19.84 16.12 -13.28
C GLY A 269 -18.40 15.65 -13.47
N ASN A 270 -17.42 16.22 -12.75
CA ASN A 270 -16.02 15.78 -12.80
C ASN A 270 -15.50 15.21 -11.47
N PHE A 271 -16.31 15.24 -10.42
CA PHE A 271 -15.92 14.81 -9.07
C PHE A 271 -17.02 13.96 -8.42
N CYS A 272 -16.66 12.77 -7.96
CA CYS A 272 -17.55 11.85 -7.23
C CYS A 272 -16.91 11.45 -5.90
N LEU A 273 -17.61 11.70 -4.79
CA LEU A 273 -17.18 11.32 -3.45
C LEU A 273 -17.88 10.04 -2.96
N VAL A 274 -17.08 9.01 -2.71
CA VAL A 274 -17.47 7.78 -2.02
C VAL A 274 -16.96 7.82 -0.58
N HIS A 275 -17.88 7.73 0.39
CA HIS A 275 -17.51 7.73 1.81
C HIS A 275 -17.66 6.32 2.40
N VAL A 276 -16.55 5.75 2.86
CA VAL A 276 -16.52 4.41 3.47
C VAL A 276 -16.73 4.53 4.97
N SER A 277 -17.78 3.91 5.50
CA SER A 277 -18.16 4.05 6.91
C SER A 277 -18.53 2.71 7.54
N LEU A 278 -18.34 2.56 8.86
CA LEU A 278 -18.67 1.35 9.61
C LEU A 278 -20.11 1.38 10.12
N VAL A 279 -20.87 0.33 9.81
CA VAL A 279 -22.18 0.03 10.40
C VAL A 279 -22.00 -1.21 11.29
N PRO A 280 -21.68 -1.04 12.59
CA PRO A 280 -21.42 -2.16 13.47
C PRO A 280 -22.72 -2.92 13.78
N VAL A 281 -22.59 -4.24 13.89
CA VAL A 281 -23.65 -5.14 14.35
C VAL A 281 -23.32 -5.52 15.79
N LEU A 282 -24.16 -5.10 16.74
CA LEU A 282 -23.96 -5.46 18.14
C LEU A 282 -24.47 -6.88 18.39
N ASN A 283 -23.57 -7.84 18.58
CA ASN A 283 -23.92 -9.26 18.74
C ASN A 283 -24.97 -9.54 19.82
N VAL A 284 -25.03 -8.72 20.87
CA VAL A 284 -25.99 -8.85 21.98
C VAL A 284 -27.44 -8.64 21.53
N VAL A 285 -27.67 -7.78 20.53
CA VAL A 285 -29.01 -7.37 20.07
C VAL A 285 -29.26 -7.78 18.62
N GLY A 286 -28.22 -8.04 17.84
CA GLY A 286 -28.29 -8.31 16.40
C GLY A 286 -28.59 -7.08 15.53
N GLU A 287 -28.82 -5.91 16.14
CA GLU A 287 -29.22 -4.68 15.45
C GLU A 287 -28.03 -3.98 14.77
N GLN A 288 -28.21 -3.58 13.51
CA GLN A 288 -27.29 -2.75 12.75
C GLN A 288 -27.36 -1.28 13.21
N LYS A 289 -26.24 -0.75 13.74
CA LYS A 289 -26.22 0.61 14.31
C LYS A 289 -25.68 1.63 13.30
N THR A 290 -26.56 2.53 12.85
CA THR A 290 -26.24 3.57 11.85
C THR A 290 -25.62 4.84 12.39
N LYS A 291 -25.63 5.05 13.71
CA LYS A 291 -25.26 6.34 14.33
C LYS A 291 -23.81 6.74 14.05
N PRO A 292 -22.81 5.83 14.11
CA PRO A 292 -21.43 6.18 13.76
C PRO A 292 -21.31 6.78 12.35
N THR A 293 -22.00 6.18 11.38
CA THR A 293 -22.05 6.68 10.00
C THR A 293 -22.71 8.06 9.90
N GLN A 294 -23.80 8.30 10.64
CA GLN A 294 -24.48 9.60 10.66
C GLN A 294 -23.56 10.72 11.19
N HIS A 295 -22.83 10.45 12.27
CA HIS A 295 -21.87 11.40 12.83
C HIS A 295 -20.70 11.66 11.87
N SER A 296 -20.20 10.62 11.23
CA SER A 296 -19.10 10.72 10.26
C SER A 296 -19.48 11.56 9.04
N VAL A 297 -20.67 11.33 8.45
CA VAL A 297 -21.19 12.14 7.34
C VAL A 297 -21.47 13.59 7.77
N ARG A 298 -21.92 13.83 9.00
CA ARG A 298 -22.06 15.19 9.54
C ARG A 298 -20.71 15.90 9.64
N GLY A 299 -19.67 15.21 10.12
CA GLY A 299 -18.31 15.75 10.18
C GLY A 299 -17.78 16.09 8.79
N LEU A 300 -17.90 15.17 7.84
CA LEU A 300 -17.48 15.37 6.45
C LEU A 300 -18.16 16.58 5.80
N ARG A 301 -19.48 16.73 5.96
CA ARG A 301 -20.24 17.90 5.46
C ARG A 301 -19.83 19.20 6.14
N GLY A 302 -19.53 19.15 7.44
CA GLY A 302 -19.02 20.30 8.18
C GLY A 302 -17.68 20.82 7.65
N LEU A 303 -16.94 19.97 6.93
CA LEU A 303 -15.67 20.30 6.27
C LEU A 303 -15.83 20.59 4.77
N GLY A 304 -17.07 20.78 4.29
CA GLY A 304 -17.34 21.20 2.90
C GLY A 304 -17.46 20.08 1.87
N LEU A 305 -17.37 18.80 2.28
CA LEU A 305 -17.51 17.64 1.39
C LEU A 305 -18.86 16.93 1.61
N THR A 306 -19.60 16.67 0.54
CA THR A 306 -20.88 15.94 0.59
C THR A 306 -20.77 14.63 -0.18
N PRO A 307 -21.01 13.47 0.46
CA PRO A 307 -20.85 12.19 -0.21
C PRO A 307 -21.93 11.98 -1.27
N ASN A 308 -21.53 11.53 -2.46
CA ASN A 308 -22.44 11.09 -3.51
C ASN A 308 -22.89 9.64 -3.29
N ILE A 309 -21.98 8.83 -2.73
CA ILE A 309 -22.16 7.40 -2.47
C ILE A 309 -21.67 7.08 -1.06
N LEU A 310 -22.41 6.24 -0.36
CA LEU A 310 -22.05 5.75 0.97
C LEU A 310 -21.74 4.26 0.88
N ALA A 311 -20.49 3.89 1.16
CA ALA A 311 -20.05 2.50 1.21
C ALA A 311 -19.99 2.03 2.67
N CYS A 312 -21.02 1.30 3.10
CA CYS A 312 -21.16 0.88 4.49
C CYS A 312 -20.54 -0.50 4.73
N ARG A 313 -19.39 -0.53 5.42
CA ARG A 313 -18.78 -1.76 5.92
C ARG A 313 -19.60 -2.33 7.07
N SER A 314 -19.94 -3.61 7.00
CA SER A 314 -20.62 -4.34 8.07
C SER A 314 -20.20 -5.82 8.09
N THR A 315 -20.64 -6.58 9.08
CA THR A 315 -20.43 -8.04 9.10
C THR A 315 -21.48 -8.78 8.28
N LYS A 316 -22.66 -8.19 8.11
CA LYS A 316 -23.80 -8.74 7.35
C LYS A 316 -24.32 -7.71 6.36
N GLU A 317 -25.06 -8.18 5.36
CA GLU A 317 -25.79 -7.30 4.44
C GLU A 317 -26.73 -6.35 5.20
N LEU A 318 -26.79 -5.09 4.77
CA LEU A 318 -27.65 -4.09 5.39
C LEU A 318 -29.12 -4.32 5.04
N GLU A 319 -29.98 -4.26 6.06
CA GLU A 319 -31.43 -4.28 5.88
C GLU A 319 -31.91 -3.02 5.14
N ASP A 320 -32.98 -3.14 4.37
CA ASP A 320 -33.53 -2.00 3.62
C ASP A 320 -33.98 -0.86 4.55
N SER A 321 -34.53 -1.19 5.73
CA SER A 321 -34.87 -0.22 6.77
C SER A 321 -33.66 0.60 7.25
N VAL A 322 -32.48 -0.03 7.28
CA VAL A 322 -31.20 0.57 7.68
C VAL A 322 -30.68 1.47 6.56
N LYS A 323 -30.80 1.05 5.30
CA LYS A 323 -30.47 1.88 4.12
C LYS A 323 -31.38 3.11 4.04
N GLU A 324 -32.70 2.96 4.20
CA GLU A 324 -33.65 4.06 4.22
C GLU A 324 -33.34 5.07 5.33
N LYS A 325 -33.05 4.57 6.52
CA LYS A 325 -32.63 5.41 7.65
C LYS A 325 -31.36 6.19 7.31
N LEU A 326 -30.32 5.52 6.80
CA LEU A 326 -29.10 6.18 6.37
C LEU A 326 -29.38 7.23 5.28
N SER A 327 -30.28 6.94 4.34
CA SER A 327 -30.66 7.86 3.28
C SER A 327 -31.25 9.16 3.84
N GLN A 328 -32.19 9.06 4.79
CA GLN A 328 -32.82 10.22 5.43
C GLN A 328 -31.83 11.07 6.25
N PHE A 329 -30.94 10.44 7.03
CA PHE A 329 -30.02 11.16 7.91
C PHE A 329 -28.76 11.68 7.20
N CYS A 330 -28.27 10.96 6.20
CA CYS A 330 -27.05 11.30 5.47
C CYS A 330 -27.32 12.11 4.19
N HIS A 331 -28.59 12.19 3.75
CA HIS A 331 -29.03 12.83 2.51
C HIS A 331 -28.36 12.25 1.25
N VAL A 332 -28.19 10.92 1.24
CA VAL A 332 -27.70 10.14 0.11
C VAL A 332 -28.86 9.27 -0.39
N PRO A 333 -29.17 9.21 -1.69
CA PRO A 333 -30.23 8.33 -2.19
C PRO A 333 -30.01 6.89 -1.76
N ALA A 334 -31.07 6.16 -1.38
CA ALA A 334 -30.94 4.77 -0.93
C ALA A 334 -30.25 3.86 -1.96
N ALA A 335 -30.44 4.12 -3.26
CA ALA A 335 -29.76 3.43 -4.35
C ALA A 335 -28.23 3.66 -4.39
N ASN A 336 -27.73 4.73 -3.76
CA ASN A 336 -26.31 5.05 -3.65
C ASN A 336 -25.70 4.60 -2.31
N ILE A 337 -26.43 3.81 -1.52
CA ILE A 337 -25.95 3.23 -0.26
C ILE A 337 -25.58 1.78 -0.51
N ILE A 338 -24.28 1.51 -0.60
CA ILE A 338 -23.71 0.22 -0.93
C ILE A 338 -23.34 -0.50 0.37
N THR A 339 -23.75 -1.77 0.48
CA THR A 339 -23.30 -2.65 1.56
C THR A 339 -21.97 -3.33 1.20
N LEU A 340 -21.01 -3.26 2.11
CA LEU A 340 -19.75 -4.00 2.03
C LEU A 340 -19.70 -4.94 3.23
N TYR A 341 -20.29 -6.12 3.10
CA TYR A 341 -20.27 -7.12 4.16
C TYR A 341 -19.01 -8.00 4.10
N ASP A 342 -18.79 -8.82 5.14
CA ASP A 342 -17.67 -9.75 5.17
C ASP A 342 -17.86 -10.83 4.10
N VAL A 343 -16.94 -10.85 3.13
CA VAL A 343 -16.90 -11.82 2.01
C VAL A 343 -15.85 -12.90 2.26
N SER A 344 -15.99 -14.04 1.58
CA SER A 344 -15.04 -15.16 1.71
C SER A 344 -13.62 -14.81 1.23
N ASN A 345 -13.52 -13.97 0.20
CA ASN A 345 -12.25 -13.50 -0.34
C ASN A 345 -12.37 -12.11 -0.97
N ILE A 346 -11.25 -11.37 -1.01
CA ILE A 346 -11.21 -9.97 -1.46
C ILE A 346 -11.61 -9.78 -2.93
N TRP A 347 -11.51 -10.83 -3.76
CA TRP A 347 -11.89 -10.76 -5.18
C TRP A 347 -13.40 -10.73 -5.38
N ARG A 348 -14.20 -11.00 -4.33
CA ARG A 348 -15.64 -10.79 -4.34
C ARG A 348 -16.05 -9.32 -4.20
N ILE A 349 -15.19 -8.43 -3.72
CA ILE A 349 -15.56 -7.02 -3.50
C ILE A 349 -15.91 -6.30 -4.82
N PRO A 350 -15.13 -6.40 -5.92
CA PRO A 350 -15.54 -5.83 -7.20
C PRO A 350 -16.88 -6.37 -7.71
N LEU A 351 -17.14 -7.67 -7.51
CA LEU A 351 -18.41 -8.32 -7.88
C LEU A 351 -19.57 -7.73 -7.06
N LEU A 352 -19.38 -7.60 -5.74
CA LEU A 352 -20.36 -7.03 -4.83
C LEU A 352 -20.71 -5.56 -5.17
N LEU A 353 -19.73 -4.78 -5.61
CA LEU A 353 -19.94 -3.41 -6.11
C LEU A 353 -20.72 -3.40 -7.43
N CYS A 354 -20.42 -4.35 -8.33
CA CYS A 354 -21.11 -4.50 -9.59
C CYS A 354 -22.59 -4.89 -9.39
N ASP A 355 -22.85 -5.90 -8.55
CA ASP A 355 -24.20 -6.40 -8.24
C ASP A 355 -25.11 -5.32 -7.65
N GLN A 356 -24.52 -4.42 -6.85
CA GLN A 356 -25.22 -3.26 -6.26
C GLN A 356 -25.22 -2.01 -7.15
N LYS A 357 -24.83 -2.13 -8.42
CA LYS A 357 -24.85 -1.03 -9.42
C LYS A 357 -24.04 0.20 -9.00
N ALA A 358 -22.98 0.01 -8.23
CA ALA A 358 -22.11 1.09 -7.78
C ALA A 358 -21.50 1.86 -8.96
N HIS A 359 -21.16 1.15 -10.03
CA HIS A 359 -20.63 1.72 -11.26
C HIS A 359 -21.65 2.62 -11.96
N GLU A 360 -22.91 2.19 -12.11
CA GLU A 360 -23.97 3.04 -12.67
C GLU A 360 -24.09 4.35 -11.88
N ALA A 361 -24.09 4.27 -10.54
CA ALA A 361 -24.15 5.45 -9.68
C ALA A 361 -22.95 6.40 -9.88
N ILE A 362 -21.73 5.86 -10.00
CA ILE A 362 -20.52 6.65 -10.25
C ILE A 362 -20.56 7.30 -11.63
N LEU A 363 -20.91 6.54 -12.68
CA LEU A 363 -20.98 7.04 -14.05
C LEU A 363 -22.00 8.17 -14.18
N LYS A 364 -23.14 8.05 -13.49
CA LYS A 364 -24.15 9.11 -13.42
C LYS A 364 -23.62 10.38 -12.78
N VAL A 365 -22.93 10.27 -11.65
CA VAL A 365 -22.34 11.44 -10.96
C VAL A 365 -21.27 12.12 -11.81
N LEU A 366 -20.53 11.34 -12.60
CA LEU A 366 -19.44 11.84 -13.46
C LEU A 366 -19.87 12.21 -14.89
N ASN A 367 -21.17 12.19 -15.19
CA ASN A 367 -21.72 12.42 -16.53
C ASN A 367 -21.07 11.53 -17.62
N LEU A 368 -20.75 10.29 -17.28
CA LEU A 368 -20.12 9.30 -18.17
C LEU A 368 -21.13 8.34 -18.82
N GLU A 369 -22.42 8.44 -18.50
CA GLU A 369 -23.50 7.58 -19.04
C GLU A 369 -23.69 7.70 -20.56
N ARG A 370 -23.33 8.85 -21.15
CA ARG A 370 -23.61 9.22 -22.55
C ARG A 370 -22.43 9.05 -23.49
N VAL A 371 -21.36 8.40 -23.06
CA VAL A 371 -20.24 8.12 -23.96
C VAL A 371 -20.60 6.86 -24.77
N ASP A 372 -21.34 7.07 -25.86
CA ASP A 372 -21.91 6.05 -26.75
C ASP A 372 -20.89 5.02 -27.29
N SER A 373 -19.59 5.26 -27.09
CA SER A 373 -18.48 4.39 -27.48
C SER A 373 -17.82 3.60 -26.34
N ILE A 374 -18.04 3.94 -25.06
CA ILE A 374 -17.23 3.43 -23.95
C ILE A 374 -18.03 2.79 -22.82
N ALA A 375 -19.19 3.32 -22.40
CA ALA A 375 -19.90 2.82 -21.21
C ALA A 375 -20.51 1.42 -21.45
N ARG A 376 -19.74 0.37 -21.14
CA ARG A 376 -20.14 -1.02 -21.29
C ARG A 376 -20.54 -1.63 -19.96
N GLU A 377 -21.45 -2.59 -20.02
CA GLU A 377 -21.68 -3.54 -18.93
C GLU A 377 -20.32 -4.12 -18.48
N PRO A 378 -19.99 -4.05 -17.18
CA PRO A 378 -18.67 -4.39 -16.69
C PRO A 378 -18.35 -5.87 -16.91
N LYS A 379 -17.29 -6.14 -17.68
CA LYS A 379 -16.82 -7.50 -17.95
C LYS A 379 -15.91 -8.01 -16.84
N LEU A 380 -16.47 -8.81 -15.93
CA LEU A 380 -15.77 -9.31 -14.74
C LEU A 380 -15.58 -10.84 -14.72
N ASP A 381 -15.68 -11.51 -15.87
CA ASP A 381 -15.61 -12.99 -15.98
C ASP A 381 -14.38 -13.59 -15.29
N GLU A 382 -13.20 -12.98 -15.46
CA GLU A 382 -11.96 -13.42 -14.81
C GLU A 382 -12.01 -13.29 -13.28
N TRP A 383 -12.66 -12.23 -12.77
CA TRP A 383 -12.82 -12.02 -11.34
C TRP A 383 -13.82 -13.00 -10.74
N VAL A 384 -14.92 -13.28 -11.44
CA VAL A 384 -15.89 -14.32 -11.06
C VAL A 384 -15.23 -15.68 -10.99
N ALA A 385 -14.51 -16.07 -12.05
CA ALA A 385 -13.81 -17.36 -12.10
C ALA A 385 -12.78 -17.49 -10.97
N ARG A 386 -11.99 -16.44 -10.72
CA ARG A 386 -10.96 -16.45 -9.67
C ARG A 386 -11.55 -16.53 -8.26
N ALA A 387 -12.58 -15.73 -7.98
CA ALA A 387 -13.26 -15.76 -6.69
C ALA A 387 -13.89 -17.14 -6.42
N ALA A 388 -14.49 -17.76 -7.44
CA ALA A 388 -15.05 -19.10 -7.35
C ALA A 388 -13.97 -20.16 -7.14
N ILE A 389 -12.86 -20.12 -7.89
CA ILE A 389 -11.76 -21.07 -7.72
C ILE A 389 -11.28 -21.06 -6.27
N PHE A 390 -11.00 -19.88 -5.70
CA PHE A 390 -10.51 -19.75 -4.32
C PHE A 390 -11.43 -20.45 -3.31
N ASP A 391 -12.75 -20.26 -3.43
CA ASP A 391 -13.72 -20.83 -2.50
C ASP A 391 -13.86 -22.36 -2.64
N THR A 392 -13.41 -22.94 -3.75
CA THR A 392 -13.46 -24.39 -4.03
C THR A 392 -12.15 -25.13 -3.74
N LEU A 393 -11.11 -24.46 -3.23
CA LEU A 393 -9.82 -25.09 -2.96
C LEU A 393 -9.87 -25.95 -1.69
N HIS A 394 -9.58 -27.23 -1.84
CA HIS A 394 -9.56 -28.20 -0.73
C HIS A 394 -8.16 -28.71 -0.41
N ASP A 395 -7.38 -29.06 -1.43
CA ASP A 395 -6.04 -29.63 -1.24
C ASP A 395 -5.08 -28.58 -0.71
N THR A 396 -4.52 -28.81 0.48
CA THR A 396 -3.67 -27.82 1.15
C THR A 396 -2.22 -27.89 0.68
N VAL A 397 -1.54 -26.75 0.70
CA VAL A 397 -0.08 -26.63 0.63
C VAL A 397 0.39 -25.80 1.83
N ARG A 398 1.32 -26.35 2.61
CA ARG A 398 1.82 -25.73 3.84
C ARG A 398 3.17 -25.07 3.58
N ILE A 399 3.26 -23.76 3.77
CA ILE A 399 4.51 -23.01 3.60
C ILE A 399 4.92 -22.42 4.95
N ALA A 400 6.13 -22.75 5.41
CA ALA A 400 6.73 -22.12 6.58
C ALA A 400 7.34 -20.78 6.17
N MET A 401 6.80 -19.69 6.71
CA MET A 401 7.35 -18.35 6.56
C MET A 401 8.26 -18.05 7.75
N VAL A 402 9.57 -18.06 7.51
CA VAL A 402 10.59 -17.88 8.56
C VAL A 402 10.99 -16.41 8.65
N GLY A 403 10.36 -15.70 9.58
CA GLY A 403 10.39 -14.24 9.63
C GLY A 403 10.78 -13.67 10.99
N LYS A 404 11.01 -12.36 10.98
CA LYS A 404 11.31 -11.55 12.17
C LYS A 404 10.03 -11.04 12.86
N TYR A 405 8.94 -10.92 12.09
CA TYR A 405 7.67 -10.27 12.46
C TYR A 405 6.49 -11.25 12.34
N THR A 406 6.49 -12.34 13.11
CA THR A 406 5.45 -13.37 13.02
C THR A 406 4.11 -12.96 13.64
N GLY A 407 4.11 -11.95 14.51
CA GLY A 407 2.89 -11.46 15.19
C GLY A 407 2.09 -10.41 14.42
N LEU A 408 2.61 -9.86 13.31
CA LEU A 408 1.93 -8.86 12.49
C LEU A 408 1.92 -9.32 11.03
N SER A 409 0.74 -9.72 10.54
CA SER A 409 0.56 -10.14 9.14
C SER A 409 0.94 -9.04 8.15
N ASP A 410 0.75 -7.78 8.54
CA ASP A 410 0.85 -6.62 7.66
C ASP A 410 2.31 -6.29 7.30
N SER A 411 3.27 -6.74 8.12
CA SER A 411 4.70 -6.61 7.83
C SER A 411 5.18 -7.47 6.64
N TYR A 412 4.36 -8.43 6.18
CA TYR A 412 4.65 -9.34 5.06
C TYR A 412 3.49 -9.47 4.07
N LEU A 413 2.60 -8.46 3.99
CA LEU A 413 1.36 -8.57 3.22
C LEU A 413 1.63 -8.88 1.74
N SER A 414 2.63 -8.25 1.12
CA SER A 414 2.96 -8.49 -0.30
C SER A 414 3.39 -9.92 -0.54
N VAL A 415 4.20 -10.49 0.35
CA VAL A 415 4.63 -11.90 0.31
C VAL A 415 3.42 -12.83 0.44
N LEU A 416 2.51 -12.54 1.39
CA LEU A 416 1.27 -13.31 1.57
C LEU A 416 0.37 -13.24 0.33
N LYS A 417 0.20 -12.07 -0.27
CA LYS A 417 -0.58 -11.93 -1.52
C LYS A 417 0.09 -12.68 -2.67
N ALA A 418 1.41 -12.65 -2.77
CA ALA A 418 2.13 -13.39 -3.81
C ALA A 418 2.00 -14.92 -3.66
N LEU A 419 2.11 -15.44 -2.43
CA LEU A 419 1.81 -16.84 -2.13
C LEU A 419 0.35 -17.19 -2.46
N LEU A 420 -0.58 -16.31 -2.11
CA LEU A 420 -2.01 -16.49 -2.40
C LEU A 420 -2.25 -16.57 -3.92
N HIS A 421 -1.67 -15.66 -4.71
CA HIS A 421 -1.80 -15.69 -6.17
C HIS A 421 -1.25 -17.00 -6.75
N ALA A 422 -0.05 -17.41 -6.31
CA ALA A 422 0.60 -18.64 -6.78
C ALA A 422 -0.17 -19.92 -6.37
N SER A 423 -0.73 -19.94 -5.15
CA SER A 423 -1.51 -21.08 -4.66
C SER A 423 -2.82 -21.27 -5.40
N VAL A 424 -3.51 -20.18 -5.74
CA VAL A 424 -4.73 -20.24 -6.55
C VAL A 424 -4.43 -20.70 -7.98
N ASP A 425 -3.32 -20.25 -8.58
CA ASP A 425 -2.84 -20.73 -9.89
C ASP A 425 -2.53 -22.23 -9.89
N CYS A 426 -1.90 -22.73 -8.81
CA CYS A 426 -1.60 -24.15 -8.61
C CYS A 426 -2.80 -24.97 -8.09
N ARG A 427 -3.97 -24.35 -7.90
CA ARG A 427 -5.18 -24.96 -7.32
C ARG A 427 -4.93 -25.63 -5.96
N ARG A 428 -4.19 -24.96 -5.09
CA ARG A 428 -3.92 -25.40 -3.70
C ARG A 428 -4.42 -24.38 -2.69
N LYS A 429 -5.02 -24.86 -1.61
CA LYS A 429 -5.38 -24.05 -0.45
C LYS A 429 -4.12 -23.72 0.35
N LEU A 430 -3.71 -22.46 0.34
CA LEU A 430 -2.54 -22.01 1.08
C LEU A 430 -2.77 -22.09 2.59
N VAL A 431 -1.81 -22.70 3.28
CA VAL A 431 -1.65 -22.62 4.73
C VAL A 431 -0.26 -22.05 5.01
N VAL A 432 -0.19 -20.92 5.72
CA VAL A 432 1.09 -20.29 6.08
C VAL A 432 1.36 -20.56 7.55
N ASP A 433 2.45 -21.25 7.83
CA ASP A 433 2.95 -21.46 9.19
C ASP A 433 3.97 -20.38 9.50
N TRP A 434 3.69 -19.56 10.51
CA TRP A 434 4.58 -18.49 10.95
C TRP A 434 5.65 -19.06 11.88
N VAL A 435 6.91 -18.96 11.47
CA VAL A 435 8.05 -19.44 12.24
C VAL A 435 8.92 -18.25 12.61
N ALA A 436 9.01 -17.94 13.91
CA ALA A 436 9.86 -16.86 14.38
C ALA A 436 11.30 -17.30 14.27
N SER A 437 12.13 -16.56 13.54
CA SER A 437 13.50 -16.99 13.28
C SER A 437 14.34 -17.11 14.55
N THR A 438 14.11 -16.26 15.56
CA THR A 438 14.78 -16.33 16.86
C THR A 438 14.48 -17.64 17.60
N ASP A 439 13.29 -18.21 17.39
CA ASP A 439 12.88 -19.44 18.07
C ASP A 439 13.55 -20.68 17.50
N LEU A 440 14.23 -20.58 16.35
CA LEU A 440 14.99 -21.67 15.76
C LEU A 440 16.42 -21.76 16.30
N GLU A 441 16.90 -20.74 17.02
CA GLU A 441 18.28 -20.63 17.50
C GLU A 441 18.55 -21.55 18.71
N ASP A 442 19.80 -22.01 18.83
CA ASP A 442 20.22 -22.92 19.90
C ASP A 442 20.12 -22.29 21.30
N SER A 443 20.27 -20.97 21.41
CA SER A 443 20.00 -20.21 22.64
C SER A 443 18.57 -20.43 23.13
N THR A 444 17.59 -20.36 22.22
CA THR A 444 16.17 -20.55 22.54
C THR A 444 15.85 -21.99 22.93
N ALA A 445 16.63 -22.98 22.47
CA ALA A 445 16.48 -24.36 22.93
C ALA A 445 16.70 -24.49 24.45
N ILE A 446 17.52 -23.60 25.03
CA ILE A 446 17.80 -23.54 26.46
C ILE A 446 16.81 -22.61 27.17
N GLU A 447 16.60 -21.40 26.63
CA GLU A 447 15.81 -20.35 27.28
C GLU A 447 14.30 -20.59 27.23
N ALA A 448 13.78 -21.10 26.09
CA ALA A 448 12.37 -21.35 25.87
C ALA A 448 12.16 -22.64 25.03
N PRO A 449 12.40 -23.82 25.63
CA PRO A 449 12.42 -25.09 24.91
C PRO A 449 11.11 -25.43 24.20
N ASP A 450 9.97 -24.99 24.72
CA ASP A 450 8.66 -25.23 24.10
C ASP A 450 8.44 -24.39 22.85
N ALA A 451 8.88 -23.13 22.85
CA ALA A 451 8.85 -22.28 21.66
C ALA A 451 9.78 -22.84 20.58
N TYR A 452 10.99 -23.25 20.96
CA TYR A 452 11.94 -23.90 20.07
C TYR A 452 11.37 -25.16 19.41
N LYS A 453 10.83 -26.09 20.21
CA LYS A 453 10.22 -27.32 19.70
C LYS A 453 9.04 -27.02 18.77
N THR A 454 8.19 -26.06 19.13
CA THR A 454 7.03 -25.68 18.32
C THR A 454 7.47 -25.14 16.96
N SER A 455 8.39 -24.18 16.94
CA SER A 455 8.92 -23.57 15.71
C SER A 455 9.62 -24.58 14.81
N TRP A 456 10.43 -25.49 15.38
CA TRP A 456 11.05 -26.57 14.61
C TRP A 456 10.04 -27.60 14.08
N ASN A 457 8.98 -27.91 14.84
CA ASN A 457 7.92 -28.80 14.37
C ASN A 457 7.14 -28.19 13.21
N LEU A 458 6.83 -26.89 13.27
CA LEU A 458 6.20 -26.16 12.16
C LEU A 458 7.10 -26.16 10.92
N LEU A 459 8.39 -25.85 11.08
CA LEU A 459 9.35 -25.85 9.97
C LEU A 459 9.47 -27.24 9.31
N LYS A 460 9.58 -28.30 10.11
CA LYS A 460 9.71 -29.70 9.62
C LYS A 460 8.41 -30.24 9.01
N GLY A 461 7.26 -29.69 9.40
CA GLY A 461 5.94 -30.08 8.90
C GLY A 461 5.49 -29.32 7.66
N ALA A 462 6.30 -28.39 7.14
CA ALA A 462 5.97 -27.60 5.96
C ALA A 462 6.40 -28.29 4.65
N ASP A 463 5.62 -28.09 3.60
CA ASP A 463 5.88 -28.58 2.24
C ASP A 463 6.88 -27.69 1.49
N GLY A 464 7.13 -26.47 1.99
CA GLY A 464 8.10 -25.51 1.47
C GLY A 464 8.44 -24.44 2.49
N ILE A 465 9.61 -23.83 2.35
CA ILE A 465 10.17 -22.83 3.25
C ILE A 465 10.38 -21.53 2.47
N LEU A 466 9.94 -20.41 3.05
CA LEU A 466 10.18 -19.07 2.53
C LEU A 466 10.88 -18.22 3.59
N VAL A 467 12.01 -17.62 3.21
CA VAL A 467 12.72 -16.62 4.02
C VAL A 467 12.57 -15.25 3.32
N PRO A 468 11.75 -14.34 3.85
CA PRO A 468 11.50 -13.04 3.24
C PRO A 468 12.67 -12.07 3.48
N GLY A 469 12.56 -10.88 2.89
CA GLY A 469 13.47 -9.77 3.17
C GLY A 469 13.48 -9.36 4.64
N GLY A 470 14.53 -8.64 5.04
CA GLY A 470 14.67 -8.10 6.39
C GLY A 470 15.93 -7.27 6.55
N PHE A 471 16.06 -6.64 7.72
CA PHE A 471 17.21 -5.81 8.07
C PHE A 471 17.66 -6.09 9.51
N GLY A 472 18.96 -5.92 9.73
CA GLY A 472 19.62 -6.13 11.01
C GLY A 472 19.91 -7.59 11.33
N ASP A 473 20.60 -7.78 12.44
CA ASP A 473 21.18 -9.04 12.93
C ASP A 473 20.18 -10.00 13.61
N ARG A 474 19.11 -9.46 14.20
CA ARG A 474 18.12 -10.26 14.94
C ARG A 474 17.54 -11.40 14.11
N GLY A 475 17.74 -12.64 14.59
CA GLY A 475 17.15 -13.83 13.99
C GLY A 475 17.88 -14.35 12.75
N VAL A 476 19.08 -13.85 12.44
CA VAL A 476 19.87 -14.26 11.27
C VAL A 476 20.28 -15.74 11.38
N GLU A 477 20.79 -16.16 12.54
CA GLU A 477 21.26 -17.54 12.74
C GLU A 477 20.12 -18.56 12.59
N GLY A 478 18.94 -18.26 13.12
CA GLY A 478 17.77 -19.12 12.91
C GLY A 478 17.35 -19.23 11.43
N LYS A 479 17.51 -18.17 10.63
CA LYS A 479 17.26 -18.24 9.18
C LYS A 479 18.30 -19.09 8.45
N ILE A 480 19.57 -19.01 8.87
CA ILE A 480 20.66 -19.88 8.35
C ILE A 480 20.32 -21.35 8.63
N LEU A 481 19.85 -21.67 9.85
CA LEU A 481 19.41 -23.02 10.21
C LEU A 481 18.23 -23.49 9.36
N ALA A 482 17.27 -22.62 9.06
CA ALA A 482 16.14 -22.94 8.18
C ALA A 482 16.58 -23.22 6.73
N ALA A 483 17.48 -22.39 6.18
CA ALA A 483 18.03 -22.61 4.84
C ALA A 483 18.83 -23.92 4.75
N LYS A 484 19.62 -24.22 5.79
CA LYS A 484 20.37 -25.49 5.92
C LYS A 484 19.43 -26.68 5.94
N TYR A 485 18.38 -26.63 6.77
CA TYR A 485 17.38 -27.69 6.83
C TYR A 485 16.73 -27.92 5.47
N ALA A 486 16.36 -26.84 4.77
CA ALA A 486 15.78 -26.93 3.43
C ALA A 486 16.72 -27.66 2.46
N ARG A 487 17.98 -27.22 2.39
CA ARG A 487 19.03 -27.80 1.53
C ARG A 487 19.27 -29.28 1.83
N GLU A 488 19.45 -29.64 3.09
CA GLU A 488 19.82 -31.01 3.51
C GLU A 488 18.66 -32.00 3.43
N LYS A 489 17.42 -31.52 3.61
CA LYS A 489 16.21 -32.36 3.51
C LYS A 489 15.51 -32.28 2.17
N ASN A 490 16.10 -31.56 1.22
CA ASN A 490 15.53 -31.35 -0.11
C ASN A 490 14.08 -30.82 -0.02
N VAL A 491 13.84 -29.81 0.83
CA VAL A 491 12.54 -29.15 1.00
C VAL A 491 12.56 -27.86 0.16
N PRO A 492 11.55 -27.59 -0.69
CA PRO A 492 11.49 -26.40 -1.53
C PRO A 492 11.79 -25.12 -0.74
N TYR A 493 12.69 -24.29 -1.25
CA TYR A 493 13.16 -23.07 -0.61
C TYR A 493 13.06 -21.88 -1.55
N LEU A 494 12.52 -20.76 -1.04
CA LEU A 494 12.59 -19.45 -1.68
C LEU A 494 13.17 -18.42 -0.70
N GLY A 495 14.34 -17.88 -1.03
CA GLY A 495 14.96 -16.77 -0.32
C GLY A 495 14.74 -15.46 -1.06
N ILE A 496 14.20 -14.43 -0.40
CA ILE A 496 13.94 -13.11 -0.98
C ILE A 496 14.84 -12.08 -0.33
N CYS A 497 15.59 -11.33 -1.14
CA CYS A 497 16.51 -10.28 -0.69
C CYS A 497 17.46 -10.83 0.39
N LEU A 498 17.25 -10.50 1.66
CA LEU A 498 17.97 -11.10 2.78
C LEU A 498 17.95 -12.65 2.73
N GLY A 499 16.84 -13.28 2.35
CA GLY A 499 16.77 -14.75 2.23
C GLY A 499 17.80 -15.33 1.26
N MET A 500 18.06 -14.65 0.13
CA MET A 500 19.13 -15.06 -0.79
C MET A 500 20.50 -14.94 -0.13
N GLN A 501 20.77 -13.82 0.55
CA GLN A 501 22.04 -13.61 1.26
C GLN A 501 22.28 -14.67 2.34
N ILE A 502 21.23 -15.01 3.10
CA ILE A 502 21.28 -16.07 4.11
C ILE A 502 21.62 -17.42 3.48
N ALA A 503 21.04 -17.76 2.34
CA ALA A 503 21.37 -18.99 1.63
C ALA A 503 22.84 -19.04 1.17
N VAL A 504 23.41 -17.91 0.72
CA VAL A 504 24.84 -17.82 0.37
C VAL A 504 25.73 -18.03 1.59
N VAL A 505 25.40 -17.38 2.72
CA VAL A 505 26.14 -17.54 3.99
C VAL A 505 26.05 -18.98 4.49
N GLU A 506 24.86 -19.58 4.45
CA GLU A 506 24.65 -20.98 4.84
C GLU A 506 25.51 -21.93 4.02
N TYR A 507 25.54 -21.75 2.69
CA TYR A 507 26.28 -22.58 1.77
C TYR A 507 27.80 -22.48 2.02
N ALA A 508 28.31 -21.27 2.25
CA ALA A 508 29.71 -21.05 2.60
C ALA A 508 30.09 -21.78 3.90
N ARG A 509 29.27 -21.67 4.94
CA ARG A 509 29.52 -22.29 6.25
C ARG A 509 29.50 -23.81 6.19
N HIS A 510 28.50 -24.39 5.51
CA HIS A 510 28.19 -25.82 5.65
C HIS A 510 28.61 -26.69 4.46
N VAL A 511 28.76 -26.13 3.26
CA VAL A 511 29.21 -26.88 2.09
C VAL A 511 30.68 -26.60 1.80
N MET A 512 31.11 -25.35 1.91
CA MET A 512 32.50 -24.94 1.66
C MET A 512 33.39 -24.99 2.93
N ASN A 513 32.79 -25.24 4.10
CA ASN A 513 33.47 -25.30 5.41
C ASN A 513 34.12 -23.98 5.86
N PHE A 514 33.65 -22.84 5.35
CA PHE A 514 34.05 -21.52 5.85
C PHE A 514 33.20 -21.15 7.07
N THR A 515 33.53 -21.70 8.23
CA THR A 515 32.73 -21.55 9.46
C THR A 515 32.53 -20.10 9.91
N ASP A 516 33.50 -19.22 9.60
CA ASP A 516 33.48 -17.78 9.90
C ASP A 516 32.73 -16.95 8.85
N ALA A 517 32.25 -17.56 7.75
CA ALA A 517 31.57 -16.85 6.68
C ALA A 517 30.37 -16.05 7.17
N ASN A 518 30.31 -14.77 6.85
CA ASN A 518 29.18 -13.92 7.23
C ASN A 518 28.97 -12.75 6.26
N SER A 519 27.88 -12.01 6.47
CA SER A 519 27.66 -10.69 5.89
C SER A 519 28.34 -9.63 6.74
N THR A 520 28.97 -8.66 6.08
CA THR A 520 29.48 -7.44 6.74
C THR A 520 28.37 -6.58 7.37
N GLU A 521 27.10 -6.84 7.08
CA GLU A 521 25.96 -6.22 7.80
C GLU A 521 25.88 -6.71 9.25
N PHE A 522 26.11 -8.01 9.48
CA PHE A 522 25.89 -8.67 10.78
C PHE A 522 27.19 -8.81 11.56
N ASP A 523 28.28 -9.12 10.86
CA ASP A 523 29.61 -9.19 11.44
C ASP A 523 30.61 -8.45 10.54
N PRO A 524 30.92 -7.19 10.84
CA PRO A 524 31.90 -6.40 10.09
C PRO A 524 33.34 -6.94 10.18
N ASN A 525 33.64 -7.83 11.14
CA ASN A 525 34.98 -8.34 11.41
C ASN A 525 35.23 -9.75 10.85
N THR A 526 34.23 -10.36 10.18
CA THR A 526 34.40 -11.67 9.53
C THR A 526 35.60 -11.68 8.59
N LYS A 527 36.42 -12.73 8.66
CA LYS A 527 37.55 -12.94 7.76
C LYS A 527 37.10 -13.48 6.40
N THR A 528 35.86 -13.95 6.31
CA THR A 528 35.27 -14.53 5.09
C THR A 528 33.98 -13.79 4.73
N PRO A 529 34.08 -12.52 4.25
CA PRO A 529 32.91 -11.70 3.95
C PRO A 529 32.22 -12.16 2.66
N CYS A 530 31.22 -13.03 2.80
CA CYS A 530 30.46 -13.58 1.67
C CYS A 530 29.48 -12.56 1.08
N VAL A 531 29.03 -11.62 1.91
CA VAL A 531 28.11 -10.54 1.53
C VAL A 531 28.69 -9.22 2.01
N ILE A 532 28.85 -8.27 1.10
CA ILE A 532 29.55 -7.00 1.31
C ILE A 532 28.67 -5.81 0.97
N PHE A 533 28.96 -4.67 1.62
CA PHE A 533 28.28 -3.42 1.32
C PHE A 533 28.70 -2.87 -0.06
N MET A 534 27.76 -2.78 -1.01
CA MET A 534 28.03 -2.36 -2.40
C MET A 534 26.94 -1.40 -2.92
N PRO A 535 26.93 -0.14 -2.44
CA PRO A 535 25.86 0.81 -2.72
C PRO A 535 25.84 1.31 -4.18
N GLU A 536 24.67 1.73 -4.65
CA GLU A 536 24.49 2.49 -5.91
C GLU A 536 24.43 3.99 -5.60
N GLY A 537 25.58 4.64 -5.39
CA GLY A 537 25.61 6.08 -5.18
C GLY A 537 26.65 6.55 -4.16
N SER A 538 26.39 7.71 -3.55
CA SER A 538 27.32 8.33 -2.60
C SER A 538 27.43 7.53 -1.32
N LYS A 539 28.65 7.11 -0.96
CA LYS A 539 28.95 6.45 0.32
C LYS A 539 28.74 7.36 1.54
N THR A 540 28.57 8.67 1.36
CA THR A 540 28.52 9.66 2.46
C THR A 540 27.10 10.08 2.86
N HIS A 541 26.08 9.85 2.04
CA HIS A 541 24.70 10.26 2.33
C HIS A 541 23.82 9.04 2.64
N MET A 542 23.34 8.95 3.89
CA MET A 542 22.36 7.93 4.27
C MET A 542 21.06 8.13 3.47
N GLY A 543 20.50 7.06 2.91
CA GLY A 543 19.31 7.09 2.04
C GLY A 543 19.65 6.94 0.55
N ALA A 544 20.67 7.65 0.05
CA ALA A 544 21.10 7.61 -1.36
C ALA A 544 22.11 6.48 -1.70
N THR A 545 22.17 5.45 -0.86
CA THR A 545 23.07 4.29 -0.99
C THR A 545 22.37 3.01 -1.41
N MET A 546 21.03 2.97 -1.39
CA MET A 546 20.26 1.77 -1.70
C MET A 546 20.18 1.50 -3.21
N ARG A 547 20.29 0.23 -3.60
CA ARG A 547 19.81 -0.25 -4.90
C ARG A 547 18.29 -0.37 -4.80
N LEU A 548 17.59 0.49 -5.53
CA LEU A 548 16.16 0.74 -5.36
C LEU A 548 15.41 0.82 -6.69
N GLY A 549 14.18 0.31 -6.72
CA GLY A 549 13.30 0.35 -7.88
C GLY A 549 13.56 -0.77 -8.89
N SER A 550 13.01 -0.61 -10.10
CA SER A 550 13.15 -1.62 -11.15
C SER A 550 14.58 -1.64 -11.69
N ARG A 551 15.19 -2.83 -11.72
CA ARG A 551 16.49 -3.09 -12.35
C ARG A 551 16.37 -4.33 -13.22
N ARG A 552 17.25 -4.40 -14.21
CA ARG A 552 17.31 -5.53 -15.13
C ARG A 552 18.21 -6.62 -14.57
N THR A 553 17.72 -7.84 -14.58
CA THR A 553 18.45 -9.06 -14.25
C THR A 553 18.51 -9.94 -15.49
N PHE A 554 19.71 -10.24 -15.96
CA PHE A 554 19.96 -11.10 -17.10
C PHE A 554 20.17 -12.54 -16.65
N PHE A 555 19.50 -13.48 -17.30
CA PHE A 555 19.77 -14.90 -17.11
C PHE A 555 21.08 -15.25 -17.80
N LYS A 556 22.04 -15.79 -17.04
CA LYS A 556 23.32 -16.29 -17.58
C LYS A 556 23.25 -17.75 -17.98
N ILE A 557 22.32 -18.50 -17.38
CA ILE A 557 22.06 -19.90 -17.65
C ILE A 557 20.62 -20.00 -18.13
N ALA A 558 20.43 -20.36 -19.41
CA ALA A 558 19.10 -20.48 -20.00
C ALA A 558 18.33 -21.71 -19.49
N ASP A 559 19.04 -22.81 -19.23
CA ASP A 559 18.44 -24.06 -18.76
C ASP A 559 18.36 -24.14 -17.21
N CYS A 560 17.91 -23.07 -16.55
CA CYS A 560 17.68 -23.05 -15.11
C CYS A 560 16.19 -23.02 -14.77
N LYS A 561 15.82 -23.37 -13.54
CA LYS A 561 14.40 -23.46 -13.14
C LYS A 561 13.74 -22.08 -13.21
N SER A 562 14.45 -21.04 -12.78
CA SER A 562 13.97 -19.66 -12.78
C SER A 562 13.72 -19.16 -14.20
N SER A 563 14.65 -19.36 -15.14
CA SER A 563 14.48 -18.91 -16.53
C SER A 563 13.24 -19.55 -17.17
N LYS A 564 13.05 -20.87 -16.97
CA LYS A 564 11.85 -21.60 -17.42
C LYS A 564 10.55 -21.05 -16.82
N LEU A 565 10.53 -20.75 -15.53
CA LEU A 565 9.36 -20.14 -14.86
C LEU A 565 9.02 -18.76 -15.42
N TYR A 566 10.04 -17.98 -15.80
CA TYR A 566 9.88 -16.69 -16.47
C TYR A 566 9.66 -16.81 -17.99
N GLY A 567 9.54 -18.03 -18.54
CA GLY A 567 9.24 -18.27 -19.95
C GLY A 567 10.45 -18.19 -20.89
N ASN A 568 11.65 -18.56 -20.42
CA ASN A 568 12.91 -18.56 -21.17
C ASN A 568 13.28 -17.18 -21.78
N VAL A 569 12.86 -16.10 -21.12
CA VAL A 569 13.29 -14.75 -21.48
C VAL A 569 14.77 -14.55 -21.15
N THR A 570 15.44 -13.66 -21.89
CA THR A 570 16.87 -13.36 -21.68
C THR A 570 17.13 -12.50 -20.45
N TYR A 571 16.14 -11.69 -20.06
CA TYR A 571 16.20 -10.85 -18.87
C TYR A 571 14.80 -10.63 -18.30
N VAL A 572 14.78 -10.22 -17.03
CA VAL A 572 13.59 -9.75 -16.33
C VAL A 572 13.88 -8.42 -15.68
N ASP A 573 12.85 -7.58 -15.55
CA ASP A 573 12.96 -6.34 -14.80
C ASP A 573 12.18 -6.55 -13.49
N GLU A 574 12.85 -6.45 -12.35
CA GLU A 574 12.29 -6.70 -11.01
C GLU A 574 12.67 -5.58 -10.04
N ARG A 575 11.95 -5.46 -8.91
CA ARG A 575 12.14 -4.35 -7.96
C ARG A 575 13.13 -4.73 -6.86
N HIS A 576 14.09 -3.86 -6.60
CA HIS A 576 15.08 -4.04 -5.55
C HIS A 576 14.86 -3.04 -4.41
N ARG A 577 15.28 -3.46 -3.20
CA ARG A 577 15.34 -2.63 -2.00
C ARG A 577 16.38 -3.16 -1.03
N HIS A 578 17.65 -2.94 -1.33
CA HIS A 578 18.76 -3.46 -0.51
C HIS A 578 20.05 -2.66 -0.69
N ARG A 579 21.08 -3.02 0.09
CA ARG A 579 22.38 -2.31 0.15
C ARG A 579 23.60 -3.23 0.03
N TYR A 580 23.39 -4.52 0.27
CA TYR A 580 24.44 -5.51 0.39
C TYR A 580 24.32 -6.51 -0.75
N GLU A 581 25.46 -6.92 -1.27
CA GLU A 581 25.58 -7.81 -2.43
C GLU A 581 26.49 -8.98 -2.07
N VAL A 582 26.33 -10.10 -2.78
CA VAL A 582 27.31 -11.19 -2.71
C VAL A 582 28.68 -10.68 -3.12
N ASN A 583 29.72 -11.04 -2.38
CA ASN A 583 31.10 -10.66 -2.67
C ASN A 583 31.53 -11.26 -4.03
N PRO A 584 31.77 -10.43 -5.06
CA PRO A 584 32.10 -10.93 -6.40
C PRO A 584 33.38 -11.77 -6.43
N ASP A 585 34.31 -11.52 -5.51
CA ASP A 585 35.60 -12.23 -5.46
C ASP A 585 35.43 -13.70 -5.03
N MET A 586 34.35 -14.01 -4.30
CA MET A 586 34.04 -15.38 -3.84
C MET A 586 33.15 -16.17 -4.81
N VAL A 587 32.56 -15.52 -5.82
CA VAL A 587 31.62 -16.14 -6.76
C VAL A 587 32.21 -17.38 -7.47
N PRO A 588 33.46 -17.36 -7.98
CA PRO A 588 34.05 -18.55 -8.60
C PRO A 588 34.16 -19.75 -7.65
N GLU A 589 34.40 -19.50 -6.35
CA GLU A 589 34.50 -20.56 -5.34
C GLU A 589 33.13 -21.20 -5.05
N PHE A 590 32.07 -20.38 -4.96
CA PHE A 590 30.69 -20.84 -4.83
C PHE A 590 30.25 -21.68 -6.04
N GLU A 591 30.52 -21.21 -7.27
CA GLU A 591 30.18 -21.93 -8.50
C GLU A 591 30.91 -23.28 -8.57
N LYS A 592 32.19 -23.32 -8.18
CA LYS A 592 32.96 -24.57 -8.07
C LYS A 592 32.40 -25.53 -7.03
N ALA A 593 31.86 -25.00 -5.93
CA ALA A 593 31.24 -25.78 -4.87
C ALA A 593 29.80 -26.22 -5.20
N GLY A 594 29.22 -25.78 -6.33
CA GLY A 594 27.92 -26.23 -6.85
C GLY A 594 26.75 -25.26 -6.65
N LEU A 595 26.97 -24.08 -6.06
CA LEU A 595 25.96 -23.01 -5.98
C LEU A 595 26.04 -22.17 -7.26
N GLN A 596 24.98 -22.16 -8.06
CA GLN A 596 24.97 -21.45 -9.34
C GLN A 596 24.36 -20.06 -9.22
N PHE A 597 25.03 -19.05 -9.77
CA PHE A 597 24.46 -17.71 -9.94
C PHE A 597 23.81 -17.57 -11.33
N VAL A 598 22.53 -17.91 -11.40
CA VAL A 598 21.78 -18.00 -12.65
C VAL A 598 21.37 -16.64 -13.21
N GLY A 599 21.29 -15.61 -12.36
CA GLY A 599 20.92 -14.24 -12.74
C GLY A 599 21.96 -13.22 -12.27
N LYS A 600 22.32 -12.29 -13.14
CA LYS A 600 23.27 -11.20 -12.84
C LYS A 600 22.73 -9.85 -13.32
N ASP A 601 23.23 -8.76 -12.77
CA ASP A 601 22.94 -7.41 -13.27
C ASP A 601 23.53 -7.17 -14.68
N ASP A 602 23.26 -5.98 -15.21
CA ASP A 602 23.79 -5.50 -16.49
C ASP A 602 25.33 -5.43 -16.52
N THR A 603 25.96 -5.09 -15.39
CA THR A 603 27.41 -5.07 -15.25
C THR A 603 28.03 -6.47 -15.14
N GLY A 604 27.22 -7.48 -14.80
CA GLY A 604 27.65 -8.84 -14.50
C GLY A 604 28.39 -8.98 -13.17
N ARG A 605 28.51 -7.91 -12.37
CA ARG A 605 29.22 -7.90 -11.09
C ARG A 605 28.32 -8.29 -9.92
N ARG A 606 27.04 -7.95 -9.97
CA ARG A 606 26.08 -8.25 -8.90
C ARG A 606 25.35 -9.52 -9.24
N MET A 607 25.28 -10.42 -8.27
CA MET A 607 24.57 -11.69 -8.41
C MET A 607 23.16 -11.52 -7.88
N GLU A 608 22.17 -11.74 -8.74
CA GLU A 608 20.78 -11.40 -8.47
C GLU A 608 19.90 -12.62 -8.20
N MET A 609 20.32 -13.80 -8.68
CA MET A 609 19.62 -15.06 -8.42
C MET A 609 20.59 -16.22 -8.24
N ILE A 610 20.27 -17.10 -7.30
CA ILE A 610 20.98 -18.36 -7.04
C ILE A 610 20.07 -19.58 -7.20
N GLU A 611 20.67 -20.69 -7.65
CA GLU A 611 20.05 -22.01 -7.66
C GLU A 611 21.01 -23.10 -7.19
N ILE A 612 20.46 -24.14 -6.55
CA ILE A 612 21.15 -25.42 -6.37
C ILE A 612 20.57 -26.42 -7.40
N PRO A 613 21.32 -26.81 -8.44
CA PRO A 613 20.77 -27.60 -9.56
C PRO A 613 20.12 -28.92 -9.14
N ASN A 614 20.79 -29.68 -8.27
CA ASN A 614 20.36 -31.01 -7.81
C ASN A 614 19.28 -30.98 -6.73
N HIS A 615 18.82 -29.80 -6.31
CA HIS A 615 17.75 -29.64 -5.34
C HIS A 615 16.41 -29.44 -6.06
N ARG A 616 15.31 -29.99 -5.52
CA ARG A 616 13.98 -29.94 -6.17
C ARG A 616 13.54 -28.52 -6.52
N TYR A 617 13.74 -27.60 -5.59
CA TYR A 617 13.56 -26.16 -5.78
C TYR A 617 14.32 -25.42 -4.68
N PHE A 618 15.48 -24.87 -4.96
CA PHE A 618 16.22 -24.02 -4.03
C PHE A 618 16.60 -22.77 -4.80
N VAL A 619 15.81 -21.71 -4.63
CA VAL A 619 15.99 -20.46 -5.37
C VAL A 619 16.14 -19.33 -4.37
N GLY A 620 17.15 -18.49 -4.59
CA GLY A 620 17.28 -17.20 -3.92
C GLY A 620 17.23 -16.09 -4.96
N ALA A 621 16.50 -15.03 -4.69
CA ALA A 621 16.48 -13.82 -5.51
C ALA A 621 16.79 -12.60 -4.66
N GLN A 622 17.63 -11.70 -5.16
CA GLN A 622 18.03 -10.49 -4.47
C GLN A 622 16.97 -9.37 -4.62
N PHE A 623 16.20 -9.39 -5.71
CA PHE A 623 14.99 -8.57 -5.88
C PHE A 623 13.82 -9.09 -5.03
N HIS A 624 12.74 -8.30 -5.02
CA HIS A 624 11.47 -8.59 -4.36
C HIS A 624 10.40 -9.01 -5.37
N PRO A 625 10.30 -10.32 -5.71
CA PRO A 625 9.33 -10.84 -6.68
C PRO A 625 7.86 -10.64 -6.28
N GLU A 626 7.58 -10.33 -5.02
CA GLU A 626 6.25 -10.14 -4.46
C GLU A 626 5.57 -8.85 -4.92
N PHE A 627 6.34 -7.80 -5.24
CA PHE A 627 5.78 -6.50 -5.62
C PHE A 627 5.15 -6.52 -7.02
N LYS A 628 5.66 -7.37 -7.93
CA LYS A 628 5.14 -7.54 -9.29
C LYS A 628 4.12 -8.68 -9.42
N SER A 629 3.78 -9.38 -8.34
CA SER A 629 2.74 -10.41 -8.36
C SER A 629 1.37 -9.79 -8.58
N ARG A 630 0.57 -10.33 -9.51
CA ARG A 630 -0.82 -9.93 -9.79
C ARG A 630 -1.76 -11.14 -9.66
N PRO A 631 -3.07 -10.96 -9.38
CA PRO A 631 -4.02 -12.07 -9.32
C PRO A 631 -4.16 -12.86 -10.64
N SER A 632 -3.99 -12.21 -11.79
CA SER A 632 -4.00 -12.84 -13.13
C SER A 632 -2.61 -13.27 -13.60
N LYS A 633 -1.55 -12.67 -13.03
CA LYS A 633 -0.15 -12.93 -13.39
C LYS A 633 0.66 -13.11 -12.10
N PRO A 634 0.54 -14.28 -11.45
CA PRO A 634 1.29 -14.56 -10.23
C PRO A 634 2.79 -14.50 -10.48
N SER A 635 3.54 -14.10 -9.45
CA SER A 635 5.00 -14.05 -9.53
C SER A 635 5.61 -15.42 -9.82
N PRO A 636 6.45 -15.57 -10.86
CA PRO A 636 6.99 -16.86 -11.30
C PRO A 636 7.75 -17.63 -10.20
N LEU A 637 8.54 -16.95 -9.37
CA LEU A 637 9.29 -17.60 -8.29
C LEU A 637 8.39 -18.13 -7.16
N PHE A 638 7.26 -17.46 -6.91
CA PHE A 638 6.26 -17.97 -5.96
C PHE A 638 5.49 -19.16 -6.53
N VAL A 639 5.16 -19.12 -7.83
CA VAL A 639 4.57 -20.28 -8.53
C VAL A 639 5.51 -21.47 -8.47
N GLY A 640 6.81 -21.26 -8.72
CA GLY A 640 7.84 -22.30 -8.60
C GLY A 640 7.86 -22.95 -7.21
N LEU A 641 7.82 -22.13 -6.14
CA LEU A 641 7.78 -22.63 -4.77
C LEU A 641 6.55 -23.49 -4.50
N ILE A 642 5.35 -22.99 -4.83
CA ILE A 642 4.10 -23.73 -4.57
C ILE A 642 4.00 -24.99 -5.43
N ALA A 643 4.41 -24.92 -6.70
CA ALA A 643 4.42 -26.07 -7.59
C ALA A 643 5.41 -27.14 -7.08
N ALA A 644 6.58 -26.75 -6.60
CA ALA A 644 7.55 -27.66 -6.01
C ALA A 644 7.05 -28.32 -4.71
N ALA A 645 6.44 -27.52 -3.83
CA ALA A 645 5.83 -27.98 -2.58
C ALA A 645 4.67 -28.96 -2.82
N SER A 646 3.91 -28.76 -3.90
CA SER A 646 2.74 -29.57 -4.22
C SER A 646 2.98 -30.70 -5.25
N GLY A 647 4.23 -30.92 -5.66
CA GLY A 647 4.62 -31.98 -6.61
C GLY A 647 4.22 -31.72 -8.06
N GLN A 648 3.96 -30.46 -8.43
CA GLN A 648 3.49 -30.04 -9.76
C GLN A 648 4.57 -29.31 -10.59
N LEU A 649 5.79 -29.15 -10.07
CA LEU A 649 6.82 -28.30 -10.69
C LEU A 649 7.14 -28.71 -12.14
N ASP A 650 7.34 -29.99 -12.42
CA ASP A 650 7.73 -30.44 -13.76
C ASP A 650 6.66 -30.09 -14.82
N ARG A 651 5.38 -30.25 -14.46
CA ARG A 651 4.26 -29.83 -15.32
C ARG A 651 4.28 -28.32 -15.57
N VAL A 652 4.44 -27.53 -14.50
CA VAL A 652 4.47 -26.06 -14.61
C VAL A 652 5.65 -25.57 -15.44
N LEU A 653 6.82 -26.20 -15.32
CA LEU A 653 8.00 -25.86 -16.12
C LEU A 653 7.76 -26.19 -17.60
N GLN A 654 7.12 -27.31 -17.92
CA GLN A 654 6.76 -27.66 -19.30
C GLN A 654 5.74 -26.70 -19.91
N ASP A 655 4.67 -26.38 -19.17
CA ASP A 655 3.61 -25.47 -19.62
C ASP A 655 4.16 -24.06 -19.95
N ARG A 656 5.03 -23.54 -19.07
CA ARG A 656 5.62 -22.20 -19.23
C ARG A 656 6.70 -22.13 -20.30
N CYS A 657 7.45 -23.22 -20.54
CA CYS A 657 8.39 -23.31 -21.66
C CYS A 657 7.68 -23.29 -23.02
N ASN A 658 6.49 -23.89 -23.13
CA ASN A 658 5.75 -24.01 -24.39
C ASN A 658 4.92 -22.76 -24.73
N GLY A 659 5.18 -21.63 -24.09
CA GLY A 659 4.46 -20.37 -24.33
C GLY A 659 2.97 -20.41 -23.95
N HIS A 660 2.50 -21.47 -23.29
CA HIS A 660 1.17 -21.51 -22.69
C HIS A 660 1.23 -20.72 -21.38
N VAL A 661 1.32 -19.39 -21.49
CA VAL A 661 0.88 -18.51 -20.40
C VAL A 661 -0.60 -18.81 -20.25
N GLY A 662 -0.95 -19.59 -19.24
CA GLY A 662 -2.29 -20.14 -19.05
C GLY A 662 -3.35 -19.04 -18.94
N SER A 663 -3.88 -18.56 -20.06
CA SER A 663 -5.33 -18.42 -20.15
C SER A 663 -5.83 -19.86 -20.26
N ALA A 664 -6.11 -20.48 -19.12
CA ALA A 664 -6.83 -21.72 -19.11
C ALA A 664 -8.12 -21.48 -19.89
N LYS A 665 -8.22 -22.01 -21.11
CA LYS A 665 -9.50 -22.10 -21.82
C LYS A 665 -10.43 -22.85 -20.87
N HIS A 666 -11.33 -22.10 -20.23
CA HIS A 666 -12.38 -22.63 -19.38
C HIS A 666 -13.30 -23.47 -20.24
N VAL A 667 -13.04 -24.77 -20.32
CA VAL A 667 -14.03 -25.73 -20.81
C VAL A 667 -14.91 -26.08 -19.62
N LEU A 668 -15.93 -25.25 -19.37
CA LEU A 668 -17.11 -25.70 -18.64
C LEU A 668 -17.88 -26.62 -19.60
N SER A 669 -17.91 -27.91 -19.31
CA SER A 669 -18.85 -28.80 -19.98
C SER A 669 -20.27 -28.37 -19.58
N ASN A 670 -21.09 -27.99 -20.56
CA ASN A 670 -22.51 -27.68 -20.37
C ASN A 670 -23.23 -28.89 -19.74
N GLY A 671 -23.42 -28.85 -18.42
CA GLY A 671 -24.39 -29.66 -17.69
C GLY A 671 -25.49 -28.74 -17.18
N SER A 672 -26.71 -28.87 -17.70
CA SER A 672 -27.86 -28.12 -17.23
C SER A 672 -28.16 -28.47 -15.77
N TYR A 673 -28.00 -27.52 -14.86
CA TYR A 673 -28.45 -27.69 -13.48
C TYR A 673 -29.90 -27.19 -13.36
N THR A 674 -30.83 -28.14 -13.25
CA THR A 674 -32.20 -27.88 -12.76
C THR A 674 -32.16 -27.71 -11.25
N SER A 675 -32.67 -26.56 -10.78
CA SER A 675 -32.81 -26.20 -9.38
C SER A 675 -33.78 -27.12 -8.65
N ALA A 676 -33.29 -27.91 -7.67
CA ALA A 676 -34.15 -28.61 -6.72
C ALA A 676 -34.10 -27.90 -5.37
N VAL A 677 -35.26 -27.34 -4.99
CA VAL A 677 -35.55 -26.75 -3.69
C VAL A 677 -35.60 -27.86 -2.64
N HIS A 678 -34.83 -27.74 -1.55
CA HIS A 678 -35.07 -28.55 -0.35
C HIS A 678 -35.11 -27.71 0.93
N GLN A 679 -36.12 -28.05 1.72
CA GLN A 679 -36.64 -27.37 2.90
C GLN A 679 -35.82 -27.64 4.18
N ASN A 680 -36.00 -26.72 5.13
CA ASN A 680 -35.48 -26.69 6.49
C ASN A 680 -35.44 -28.05 7.23
N GLY A 681 -34.27 -28.35 7.81
CA GLY A 681 -34.07 -29.40 8.80
C GLY A 681 -33.06 -28.96 9.86
N ASN A 682 -33.53 -28.84 11.10
CA ASN A 682 -32.81 -28.36 12.30
C ASN A 682 -31.76 -29.39 12.79
N PRO A 683 -30.48 -29.05 13.04
CA PRO A 683 -29.54 -30.00 13.63
C PRO A 683 -29.38 -29.82 15.16
N LYS A 684 -29.51 -30.95 15.86
CA LYS A 684 -29.23 -31.13 17.30
C LYS A 684 -27.74 -30.92 17.61
N LYS A 685 -27.49 -30.32 18.79
CA LYS A 685 -26.19 -30.17 19.46
C LYS A 685 -25.46 -31.51 19.66
N LEU A 686 -24.15 -31.49 19.48
CA LEU A 686 -23.19 -32.41 20.09
C LEU A 686 -22.03 -31.61 20.68
N THR A 687 -21.62 -32.00 21.89
CA THR A 687 -20.73 -31.32 22.81
C THR A 687 -19.28 -31.84 22.74
N ASN A 688 -18.34 -30.89 22.93
CA ASN A 688 -16.98 -30.99 23.47
C ASN A 688 -15.89 -31.80 22.74
N GLY A 689 -14.86 -31.08 22.29
CA GLY A 689 -13.54 -31.61 21.93
C GLY A 689 -12.51 -30.49 21.72
N LEU A 690 -11.65 -30.31 22.72
CA LEU A 690 -10.32 -29.65 22.79
C LEU A 690 -9.88 -28.72 21.63
N SER A 691 -9.62 -27.47 22.01
CA SER A 691 -9.09 -26.38 21.21
C SER A 691 -7.59 -26.54 20.90
N ASN A 692 -7.25 -26.83 19.64
CA ASN A 692 -5.96 -26.52 19.02
C ASN A 692 -6.17 -25.40 18.00
N GLY A 693 -5.68 -24.21 18.31
CA GLY A 693 -5.80 -23.02 17.47
C GLY A 693 -5.02 -23.18 16.17
N THR A 694 -5.71 -23.52 15.09
CA THR A 694 -5.18 -23.47 13.72
C THR A 694 -5.60 -22.11 13.15
N TYR A 695 -4.64 -21.21 12.94
CA TYR A 695 -4.91 -19.88 12.36
C TYR A 695 -5.18 -20.04 10.86
N TYR A 696 -6.45 -19.93 10.46
CA TYR A 696 -6.81 -19.80 9.06
C TYR A 696 -6.43 -18.40 8.58
N ALA A 697 -5.62 -18.33 7.53
CA ALA A 697 -5.34 -17.10 6.80
C ALA A 697 -6.62 -16.66 6.04
N ASN A 698 -7.60 -16.12 6.75
CA ASN A 698 -8.62 -15.30 6.12
C ASN A 698 -7.93 -14.00 5.69
N GLY A 699 -8.05 -13.65 4.41
CA GLY A 699 -7.30 -12.56 3.75
C GLY A 699 -7.63 -11.13 4.21
N ASN A 700 -8.14 -10.94 5.42
CA ASN A 700 -8.29 -9.66 6.09
C ASN A 700 -7.25 -9.59 7.21
N GLY A 701 -6.51 -8.48 7.31
CA GLY A 701 -5.76 -8.16 8.52
C GLY A 701 -6.68 -8.39 9.72
N VAL A 702 -6.22 -9.26 10.62
CA VAL A 702 -6.98 -9.64 11.80
C VAL A 702 -6.95 -8.43 12.73
N HIS A 703 -8.04 -7.64 12.74
CA HIS A 703 -8.26 -6.65 13.78
C HIS A 703 -8.77 -7.36 15.02
N ALA A 704 -8.04 -7.19 16.12
CA ALA A 704 -8.43 -7.59 17.48
C ALA A 704 -9.66 -6.81 17.97
#